data_AF-A0A7C3JMD1-F1
#
_entry.id   AF-A0A7C3JMD1-F1
#
_cell.length_a   1.000
_cell.length_b   1.000
_cell.length_c   1.000
_cell.angle_alpha   90.00
_cell.angle_beta   90.00
_cell.angle_gamma   90.00
#
_symmetry.space_group_name_H-M   'P 1'
#
loop_
_entity.id
_entity.type
_entity.pdbx_description
1 polymer ?
#
loop_
_entity_poly.entity_id
_entity_poly.type
_entity_poly.pdbx_seq_one_letter_code
_entity_poly.pdbx_strand_id
1 'polypeptide(L)'
;MIGYNQKLFEQVHGQVVHPSDRAWRRMGWVVDQIPEGVKTILDLGAGPGHFANFLASHGFEVTSAELVLGSLRKFRGNRVQANCQCLPFKANSFDLVLCAEVIEHLDIQERALCLREIWRIARHYILVTVPNDEDLSQMLIRCARCSHIFHAWGHRDFFNTSRMKGLFPVPPMKLSNLADPETYYFPPLLFIRQKIFNTYGYDSCVVCPNCFTTDISEPKRSFPVKVLDRMNYALRFKKQCGWLLAIYDRNQEIQKSSRMLGAVRESDRAKPVAFGPRVDRLLMTIQSRCELVENGVSQRLGIHFRKGAIIAHESLLRRGWDVSSLSNLKSVPCLPKEFPTGLPWIPVITPFSKTVTKRAEQPVLGFCRIDSTTTLNINELSWTPDPFGNGTMISRFLFHCLEGIQEMVNVYWLTKNTAYLDDAKAIAHRWISECLFVERHPLVWDDHITAIRSLVLCRLWLASYYAKKDSYDFTKEICSAILRHGRRLATKGFYRPRHNHGVTQAYALFVVGLLISSFPEATGWAEVGRRRLEQQMAQNVSCEGVHREHSPFYHFYVFKQFLSAYRFGAWYDVRFSREFCDRLIKMLQSGTHLVKPNGTLPAIGDTCKSSPVAVNRKDVTDWFGEGGKTYHYSVTQGREGSQPQVTSVIFPDAGLAMFRSGWGNRRPFQEEIFASVRLCTYDTSHVHRDQGTFELYAYGADLIVDSGGPFAYGDPMREFFISTAAHNTVVVDGRNQEIGKAVVRQWQTSNDCDVLVIEHRSYPGVVHRRTIIFVRPYYFVVADRLNALRLHTYTQMFHLAAPLRAHLEGLTIRTTNVSNGPTIQVMPLFQAGLNVRLRTGTREPVQGWISTGEQQKIANTVIEYERSGENAEFVVVLVPQGSKTFTPVSAQMEDQGSSGRRIVVSIGEQADTIFIDKADQVNVTRRPA
;
A
#
# COMPACT_ATOMS: atom_id res chain seq x y z
N MET A 1 -23.17 -11.61 6.26
CA MET A 1 -23.63 -10.37 5.57
C MET A 1 -24.98 -10.55 4.86
N ILE A 2 -25.27 -11.70 4.22
CA ILE A 2 -26.56 -11.94 3.53
C ILE A 2 -27.78 -11.77 4.46
N GLY A 3 -27.75 -12.32 5.68
CA GLY A 3 -28.84 -12.16 6.66
C GLY A 3 -28.97 -10.76 7.30
N TYR A 4 -27.96 -9.88 7.15
CA TYR A 4 -27.96 -8.52 7.70
C TYR A 4 -28.68 -7.54 6.76
N ASN A 5 -28.42 -7.65 5.44
CA ASN A 5 -29.16 -6.89 4.43
C ASN A 5 -30.63 -7.34 4.36
N GLN A 6 -30.91 -8.62 4.61
CA GLN A 6 -32.26 -9.19 4.60
C GLN A 6 -33.19 -8.57 5.65
N LYS A 7 -32.76 -8.48 6.92
CA LYS A 7 -33.56 -7.84 7.99
C LYS A 7 -33.73 -6.33 7.79
N LEU A 8 -32.73 -5.66 7.24
CA LEU A 8 -32.79 -4.22 6.96
C LEU A 8 -33.80 -3.91 5.84
N PHE A 9 -33.78 -4.70 4.76
CA PHE A 9 -34.69 -4.51 3.62
C PHE A 9 -36.15 -4.83 3.98
N GLU A 10 -36.38 -5.91 4.74
CA GLU A 10 -37.70 -6.28 5.26
C GLU A 10 -38.31 -5.19 6.16
N GLN A 11 -37.47 -4.46 6.93
CA GLN A 11 -37.94 -3.45 7.89
C GLN A 11 -38.06 -2.04 7.29
N VAL A 12 -37.18 -1.66 6.35
CA VAL A 12 -37.22 -0.34 5.69
C VAL A 12 -38.27 -0.29 4.56
N HIS A 13 -38.44 -1.39 3.81
CA HIS A 13 -39.38 -1.42 2.67
C HIS A 13 -40.67 -2.21 2.95
N GLY A 14 -40.73 -2.99 4.04
CA GLY A 14 -41.93 -3.75 4.41
C GLY A 14 -43.09 -2.92 4.96
N GLN A 15 -42.88 -1.64 5.30
CA GLN A 15 -43.92 -0.77 5.86
C GLN A 15 -44.68 0.07 4.83
N VAL A 16 -44.23 0.17 3.57
CA VAL A 16 -44.95 0.95 2.55
C VAL A 16 -46.12 0.11 2.01
N VAL A 17 -47.30 0.30 2.61
CA VAL A 17 -48.51 -0.48 2.29
C VAL A 17 -49.05 -0.14 0.88
N HIS A 18 -48.84 1.10 0.41
CA HIS A 18 -49.23 1.61 -0.92
C HIS A 18 -48.14 2.55 -1.50
N PRO A 19 -47.83 2.49 -2.81
CA PRO A 19 -46.94 3.45 -3.46
C PRO A 19 -47.51 4.87 -3.40
N SER A 20 -46.65 5.87 -3.23
CA SER A 20 -47.04 7.29 -3.28
C SER A 20 -47.43 7.72 -4.70
N ASP A 21 -48.19 8.81 -4.84
CA ASP A 21 -48.54 9.38 -6.16
C ASP A 21 -47.30 9.68 -7.01
N ARG A 22 -46.20 10.06 -6.35
CA ARG A 22 -44.92 10.28 -7.01
C ARG A 22 -44.31 8.97 -7.54
N ALA A 23 -44.41 7.88 -6.78
CA ALA A 23 -43.98 6.55 -7.22
C ALA A 23 -44.85 6.03 -8.38
N TRP A 24 -46.17 6.25 -8.34
CA TRP A 24 -47.08 5.91 -9.44
C TRP A 24 -46.76 6.68 -10.72
N ARG A 25 -46.54 8.00 -10.63
CA ARG A 25 -46.10 8.83 -11.77
C ARG A 25 -44.80 8.31 -12.38
N ARG A 26 -43.84 7.90 -11.54
CA ARG A 26 -42.59 7.28 -12.01
C ARG A 26 -42.87 5.97 -12.75
N MET A 27 -43.63 5.05 -12.15
CA MET A 27 -43.92 3.76 -12.79
C MET A 27 -44.62 3.95 -14.15
N GLY A 28 -45.62 4.83 -14.23
CA GLY A 28 -46.26 5.19 -15.50
C GLY A 28 -45.26 5.71 -16.52
N TRP A 29 -44.44 6.68 -16.12
CA TRP A 29 -43.40 7.24 -16.97
C TRP A 29 -42.38 6.19 -17.45
N VAL A 30 -42.01 5.19 -16.65
CA VAL A 30 -41.12 4.12 -17.12
C VAL A 30 -41.83 3.20 -18.11
N VAL A 31 -43.08 2.85 -17.86
CA VAL A 31 -43.88 1.99 -18.74
C VAL A 31 -44.06 2.61 -20.12
N ASP A 32 -44.35 3.92 -20.18
CA ASP A 32 -44.49 4.69 -21.44
C ASP A 32 -43.22 4.69 -22.31
N GLN A 33 -42.08 4.26 -21.75
CA GLN A 33 -40.78 4.26 -22.41
C GLN A 33 -40.37 2.87 -22.87
N ILE A 34 -41.09 1.81 -22.47
CA ILE A 34 -40.78 0.44 -22.87
C ILE A 34 -40.89 0.33 -24.41
N PRO A 35 -39.85 -0.15 -25.11
CA PRO A 35 -39.89 -0.26 -26.57
C PRO A 35 -41.02 -1.16 -27.06
N GLU A 36 -41.59 -0.80 -28.21
CA GLU A 36 -42.59 -1.63 -28.90
C GLU A 36 -42.03 -3.03 -29.20
N GLY A 37 -42.85 -4.06 -29.04
CA GLY A 37 -42.47 -5.45 -29.29
C GLY A 37 -41.87 -6.21 -28.08
N VAL A 38 -41.59 -5.54 -26.96
CA VAL A 38 -41.24 -6.20 -25.69
C VAL A 38 -42.44 -6.97 -25.16
N LYS A 39 -42.28 -8.28 -24.92
CA LYS A 39 -43.32 -9.13 -24.30
C LYS A 39 -42.92 -9.64 -22.93
N THR A 40 -41.68 -10.08 -22.78
CA THR A 40 -41.14 -10.65 -21.54
C THR A 40 -40.22 -9.68 -20.82
N ILE A 41 -40.50 -9.42 -19.54
CA ILE A 41 -39.73 -8.48 -18.70
C ILE A 41 -39.24 -9.18 -17.43
N LEU A 42 -37.94 -9.02 -17.12
CA LEU A 42 -37.42 -9.30 -15.78
C LEU A 42 -37.42 -8.01 -14.96
N ASP A 43 -38.19 -7.96 -13.87
CA ASP A 43 -38.12 -6.92 -12.84
C ASP A 43 -37.08 -7.32 -11.78
N LEU A 44 -35.87 -6.75 -11.87
CA LEU A 44 -34.75 -7.03 -10.98
C LEU A 44 -34.78 -6.08 -9.78
N GLY A 45 -34.80 -6.63 -8.56
CA GLY A 45 -34.96 -5.86 -7.33
C GLY A 45 -36.41 -5.44 -7.08
N ALA A 46 -37.35 -6.32 -7.42
CA ALA A 46 -38.79 -6.04 -7.47
C ALA A 46 -39.42 -5.66 -6.10
N GLY A 47 -38.73 -5.87 -4.97
CA GLY A 47 -39.18 -5.47 -3.64
C GLY A 47 -40.57 -6.05 -3.30
N PRO A 48 -41.55 -5.21 -2.91
CA PRO A 48 -42.93 -5.65 -2.67
C PRO A 48 -43.71 -6.14 -3.91
N GLY A 49 -43.16 -5.96 -5.12
CA GLY A 49 -43.77 -6.36 -6.38
C GLY A 49 -44.82 -5.38 -6.93
N HIS A 50 -44.85 -4.13 -6.45
CA HIS A 50 -45.77 -3.10 -6.95
C HIS A 50 -45.52 -2.78 -8.43
N PHE A 51 -44.25 -2.65 -8.83
CA PHE A 51 -43.90 -2.31 -10.20
C PHE A 51 -44.16 -3.49 -11.15
N ALA A 52 -43.77 -4.71 -10.75
CA ALA A 52 -44.13 -5.93 -11.47
C ALA A 52 -45.65 -6.08 -11.70
N ASN A 53 -46.49 -5.82 -10.70
CA ASN A 53 -47.95 -5.84 -10.86
C ASN A 53 -48.43 -4.78 -11.86
N PHE A 54 -47.85 -3.58 -11.82
CA PHE A 54 -48.19 -2.50 -12.74
C PHE A 54 -47.77 -2.83 -14.19
N LEU A 55 -46.61 -3.44 -14.39
CA LEU A 55 -46.18 -3.94 -15.71
C LEU A 55 -47.12 -5.03 -16.22
N ALA A 56 -47.49 -5.99 -15.36
CA ALA A 56 -48.43 -7.05 -15.73
C ALA A 56 -49.82 -6.50 -16.13
N SER A 57 -50.31 -5.45 -15.46
CA SER A 57 -51.58 -4.80 -15.83
C SER A 57 -51.53 -4.06 -17.17
N HIS A 58 -50.33 -3.77 -17.69
CA HIS A 58 -50.10 -3.21 -19.02
C HIS A 58 -49.80 -4.29 -20.08
N GLY A 59 -50.03 -5.57 -19.76
CA GLY A 59 -49.99 -6.68 -20.71
C GLY A 59 -48.63 -7.35 -20.89
N PHE A 60 -47.62 -7.01 -20.09
CA PHE A 60 -46.30 -7.67 -20.13
C PHE A 60 -46.27 -8.98 -19.35
N GLU A 61 -45.51 -9.97 -19.84
CA GLU A 61 -45.18 -11.18 -19.08
C GLU A 61 -43.99 -10.89 -18.16
N VAL A 62 -44.27 -10.72 -16.87
CA VAL A 62 -43.28 -10.26 -15.89
C VAL A 62 -42.79 -11.40 -15.01
N THR A 63 -41.47 -11.54 -14.93
CA THR A 63 -40.79 -12.32 -13.90
C THR A 63 -40.11 -11.38 -12.92
N SER A 64 -40.28 -11.59 -11.62
CA SER A 64 -39.62 -10.78 -10.59
C SER A 64 -38.45 -11.53 -9.97
N ALA A 65 -37.27 -10.91 -9.90
CA ALA A 65 -36.11 -11.41 -9.18
C ALA A 65 -35.83 -10.52 -7.95
N GLU A 66 -35.83 -11.12 -6.77
CA GLU A 66 -35.61 -10.40 -5.51
C GLU A 66 -34.72 -11.23 -4.58
N LEU A 67 -33.84 -10.58 -3.81
CA LEU A 67 -32.97 -11.24 -2.84
C LEU A 67 -33.77 -11.84 -1.68
N VAL A 68 -34.87 -11.18 -1.30
CA VAL A 68 -35.75 -11.56 -0.20
C VAL A 68 -37.13 -11.94 -0.71
N LEU A 69 -37.39 -13.24 -0.87
CA LEU A 69 -38.65 -13.76 -1.42
C LEU A 69 -39.89 -13.31 -0.64
N GLY A 70 -39.74 -13.09 0.68
CA GLY A 70 -40.80 -12.61 1.57
C GLY A 70 -41.36 -11.23 1.23
N SER A 71 -40.62 -10.41 0.48
CA SER A 71 -41.07 -9.09 0.01
C SER A 71 -42.12 -9.22 -1.09
N LEU A 72 -42.02 -10.22 -1.96
CA LEU A 72 -42.90 -10.41 -3.13
C LEU A 72 -44.29 -10.98 -2.81
N ARG A 73 -44.76 -10.93 -1.56
CA ARG A 73 -46.03 -11.52 -1.11
C ARG A 73 -47.24 -11.04 -1.91
N LYS A 74 -47.22 -9.79 -2.40
CA LYS A 74 -48.33 -9.15 -3.11
C LYS A 74 -48.31 -9.33 -4.64
N PHE A 75 -47.23 -9.82 -5.23
CA PHE A 75 -47.17 -10.11 -6.67
C PHE A 75 -47.67 -11.53 -6.94
N ARG A 76 -48.51 -11.73 -7.96
CA ARG A 76 -49.12 -13.04 -8.25
C ARG A 76 -48.46 -13.80 -9.42
N GLY A 77 -47.48 -13.20 -10.11
CA GLY A 77 -46.78 -13.81 -11.25
C GLY A 77 -45.53 -14.63 -10.88
N ASN A 78 -44.68 -14.87 -11.88
CA ASN A 78 -43.44 -15.65 -11.75
C ASN A 78 -42.43 -14.93 -10.85
N ARG A 79 -41.97 -15.61 -9.79
CA ARG A 79 -41.09 -15.03 -8.77
C ARG A 79 -39.89 -15.92 -8.54
N VAL A 80 -38.72 -15.30 -8.45
CA VAL A 80 -37.45 -15.99 -8.24
C VAL A 80 -36.70 -15.30 -7.11
N GLN A 81 -36.27 -16.08 -6.12
CA GLN A 81 -35.32 -15.59 -5.13
C GLN A 81 -33.92 -15.66 -5.74
N ALA A 82 -33.29 -14.52 -6.00
CA ALA A 82 -31.98 -14.49 -6.63
C ALA A 82 -31.14 -13.30 -6.17
N ASN A 83 -29.82 -13.52 -6.10
CA ASN A 83 -28.86 -12.44 -5.94
C ASN A 83 -28.59 -11.85 -7.34
N CYS A 84 -28.69 -10.53 -7.49
CA CYS A 84 -28.44 -9.84 -8.76
C CYS A 84 -27.03 -10.11 -9.33
N GLN A 85 -26.07 -10.52 -8.50
CA GLN A 85 -24.71 -10.89 -8.90
C GLN A 85 -24.62 -12.27 -9.60
N CYS A 86 -25.65 -13.10 -9.47
CA CYS A 86 -25.72 -14.43 -10.08
C CYS A 86 -27.20 -14.83 -10.29
N LEU A 87 -27.74 -14.52 -11.47
CA LEU A 87 -29.15 -14.69 -11.78
C LEU A 87 -29.40 -16.07 -12.43
N PRO A 88 -30.37 -16.87 -11.95
CA PRO A 88 -30.57 -18.26 -12.36
C PRO A 88 -31.33 -18.40 -13.70
N PHE A 89 -31.04 -17.50 -14.65
CA PHE A 89 -31.65 -17.51 -15.99
C PHE A 89 -30.59 -17.79 -17.05
N LYS A 90 -30.99 -18.39 -18.17
CA LYS A 90 -30.10 -18.56 -19.33
C LYS A 90 -29.81 -17.21 -19.97
N ALA A 91 -28.77 -17.13 -20.80
CA ALA A 91 -28.52 -15.91 -21.57
C ALA A 91 -29.71 -15.60 -22.51
N ASN A 92 -29.99 -14.31 -22.75
CA ASN A 92 -31.06 -13.85 -23.65
C ASN A 92 -32.48 -14.36 -23.30
N SER A 93 -32.78 -14.54 -22.00
CA SER A 93 -34.05 -15.10 -21.52
C SER A 93 -35.24 -14.13 -21.59
N PHE A 94 -35.00 -12.82 -21.50
CA PHE A 94 -36.07 -11.80 -21.42
C PHE A 94 -35.89 -10.75 -22.50
N ASP A 95 -36.97 -10.32 -23.16
CA ASP A 95 -36.90 -9.25 -24.16
C ASP A 95 -36.35 -7.97 -23.55
N LEU A 96 -36.74 -7.66 -22.31
CA LEU A 96 -36.22 -6.54 -21.53
C LEU A 96 -35.84 -6.94 -20.09
N VAL A 97 -34.70 -6.44 -19.60
CA VAL A 97 -34.38 -6.48 -18.15
C VAL A 97 -34.55 -5.09 -17.57
N LEU A 98 -35.47 -4.96 -16.63
CA LEU A 98 -35.73 -3.76 -15.86
C LEU A 98 -34.93 -3.81 -14.55
N CYS A 99 -34.07 -2.82 -14.34
CA CYS A 99 -33.28 -2.64 -13.13
C CYS A 99 -33.62 -1.27 -12.54
N ALA A 100 -34.66 -1.23 -11.72
CA ALA A 100 -35.19 0.02 -11.17
C ALA A 100 -34.78 0.18 -9.72
N GLU A 101 -33.99 1.21 -9.43
CA GLU A 101 -33.54 1.57 -8.08
C GLU A 101 -32.77 0.45 -7.34
N VAL A 102 -31.83 -0.21 -8.03
CA VAL A 102 -31.04 -1.31 -7.47
C VAL A 102 -29.55 -0.95 -7.38
N ILE A 103 -28.98 -0.43 -8.46
CA ILE A 103 -27.52 -0.31 -8.62
C ILE A 103 -26.88 0.76 -7.73
N GLU A 104 -27.67 1.69 -7.18
CA GLU A 104 -27.27 2.69 -6.19
C GLU A 104 -27.08 2.12 -4.79
N HIS A 105 -27.65 0.95 -4.52
CA HIS A 105 -27.48 0.25 -3.25
C HIS A 105 -26.26 -0.71 -3.27
N LEU A 106 -25.68 -0.95 -4.44
CA LEU A 106 -24.58 -1.91 -4.64
C LEU A 106 -23.21 -1.23 -4.51
N ASP A 107 -22.23 -1.93 -3.93
CA ASP A 107 -20.85 -1.50 -4.03
C ASP A 107 -20.26 -1.74 -5.44
N ILE A 108 -19.00 -1.31 -5.65
CA ILE A 108 -18.37 -1.35 -6.97
C ILE A 108 -18.24 -2.77 -7.55
N GLN A 109 -17.97 -3.78 -6.71
CA GLN A 109 -17.81 -5.16 -7.16
C GLN A 109 -19.18 -5.80 -7.40
N GLU A 110 -20.10 -5.61 -6.46
CA GLU A 110 -21.47 -6.11 -6.56
C GLU A 110 -22.18 -5.56 -7.79
N ARG A 111 -22.00 -4.27 -8.08
CA ARG A 111 -22.56 -3.60 -9.26
C ARG A 111 -21.96 -4.14 -10.56
N ALA A 112 -20.65 -4.33 -10.63
CA ALA A 112 -20.01 -4.87 -11.83
C ALA A 112 -20.53 -6.27 -12.18
N LEU A 113 -20.72 -7.13 -11.17
CA LEU A 113 -21.31 -8.45 -11.34
C LEU A 113 -22.79 -8.39 -11.73
N CYS A 114 -23.57 -7.50 -11.09
CA CYS A 114 -24.97 -7.25 -11.41
C CYS A 114 -25.15 -6.79 -12.87
N LEU A 115 -24.39 -5.79 -13.32
CA LEU A 115 -24.44 -5.30 -14.70
C LEU A 115 -24.05 -6.39 -15.71
N ARG A 116 -23.07 -7.24 -15.39
CA ARG A 116 -22.69 -8.37 -16.23
C ARG A 116 -23.84 -9.38 -16.39
N GLU A 117 -24.55 -9.68 -15.30
CA GLU A 117 -25.70 -10.58 -15.32
C GLU A 117 -26.89 -9.98 -16.08
N ILE A 118 -27.20 -8.70 -15.85
CA ILE A 118 -28.22 -7.96 -16.61
C ILE A 118 -27.92 -8.04 -18.11
N TRP A 119 -26.66 -7.76 -18.50
CA TRP A 119 -26.22 -7.84 -19.89
C TRP A 119 -26.37 -9.25 -20.46
N ARG A 120 -26.01 -10.28 -19.69
CA ARG A 120 -26.07 -11.68 -20.12
C ARG A 120 -27.50 -12.13 -20.40
N ILE A 121 -28.47 -11.75 -19.57
CA ILE A 121 -29.84 -12.30 -19.61
C ILE A 121 -30.82 -11.48 -20.46
N ALA A 122 -30.60 -10.18 -20.64
CA ALA A 122 -31.43 -9.36 -21.54
C ALA A 122 -31.25 -9.83 -22.98
N ARG A 123 -32.32 -10.01 -23.74
CA ARG A 123 -32.26 -10.43 -25.16
C ARG A 123 -32.09 -9.23 -26.07
N HIS A 124 -32.87 -8.18 -25.85
CA HIS A 124 -32.88 -6.98 -26.69
C HIS A 124 -32.59 -5.74 -25.86
N TYR A 125 -33.39 -5.47 -24.83
CA TYR A 125 -33.35 -4.20 -24.13
C TYR A 125 -32.94 -4.33 -22.66
N ILE A 126 -32.25 -3.33 -22.17
CA ILE A 126 -32.01 -3.13 -20.74
C ILE A 126 -32.57 -1.76 -20.39
N LEU A 127 -33.38 -1.68 -19.33
CA LEU A 127 -33.92 -0.43 -18.81
C LEU A 127 -33.43 -0.25 -17.38
N VAL A 128 -32.70 0.83 -17.12
CA VAL A 128 -32.19 1.16 -15.79
C VAL A 128 -32.81 2.46 -15.30
N THR A 129 -33.33 2.47 -14.08
CA THR A 129 -33.70 3.71 -13.38
C THR A 129 -32.92 3.89 -12.10
N VAL A 130 -32.56 5.14 -11.81
CA VAL A 130 -31.80 5.55 -10.62
C VAL A 130 -32.17 6.99 -10.21
N PRO A 131 -31.96 7.37 -8.95
CA PRO A 131 -32.03 8.76 -8.51
C PRO A 131 -31.11 9.66 -9.35
N ASN A 132 -31.67 10.76 -9.86
CA ASN A 132 -30.94 11.72 -10.70
C ASN A 132 -30.09 12.67 -9.86
N ASP A 133 -28.77 12.53 -9.97
CA ASP A 133 -27.77 13.45 -9.42
C ASP A 133 -27.98 13.73 -7.92
N GLU A 134 -28.32 12.67 -7.18
CA GLU A 134 -28.57 12.74 -5.75
C GLU A 134 -27.31 13.19 -4.98
N ASP A 135 -27.49 14.15 -4.07
CA ASP A 135 -26.46 14.50 -3.10
C ASP A 135 -26.67 13.65 -1.84
N LEU A 136 -25.92 12.54 -1.75
CA LEU A 136 -25.98 11.58 -0.65
C LEU A 136 -25.78 12.22 0.74
N SER A 137 -25.19 13.42 0.82
CA SER A 137 -25.00 14.11 2.09
C SER A 137 -26.29 14.68 2.67
N GLN A 138 -27.29 14.99 1.83
CA GLN A 138 -28.56 15.60 2.25
C GLN A 138 -29.42 14.65 3.07
N MET A 139 -29.36 13.36 2.76
CA MET A 139 -30.22 12.32 3.34
C MET A 139 -29.50 11.51 4.43
N LEU A 140 -28.43 12.05 5.01
CA LEU A 140 -27.76 11.42 6.14
C LEU A 140 -28.58 11.62 7.42
N ILE A 141 -28.87 10.50 8.08
CA ILE A 141 -29.56 10.42 9.36
C ILE A 141 -28.57 9.93 10.41
N ARG A 142 -28.66 10.50 11.61
CA ARG A 142 -27.91 10.03 12.77
C ARG A 142 -28.86 9.39 13.76
N CYS A 143 -28.64 8.11 14.05
CA CYS A 143 -29.45 7.38 15.03
C CYS A 143 -29.27 7.97 16.43
N ALA A 144 -30.36 8.38 17.08
CA ALA A 144 -30.32 8.90 18.45
C ALA A 144 -29.88 7.84 19.48
N ARG A 145 -30.18 6.56 19.22
CA ARG A 145 -29.87 5.44 20.12
C ARG A 145 -28.40 5.01 20.08
N CYS A 146 -27.84 4.82 18.89
CA CYS A 146 -26.48 4.25 18.73
C CYS A 146 -25.48 5.21 18.06
N SER A 147 -25.89 6.44 17.74
CA SER A 147 -25.09 7.44 17.02
C SER A 147 -24.61 7.04 15.62
N HIS A 148 -25.04 5.89 15.09
CA HIS A 148 -24.69 5.46 13.74
C HIS A 148 -25.27 6.44 12.71
N ILE A 149 -24.41 6.89 11.77
CA ILE A 149 -24.79 7.79 10.67
C ILE A 149 -24.94 6.95 9.41
N PHE A 150 -26.10 7.03 8.78
CA PHE A 150 -26.45 6.24 7.61
C PHE A 150 -27.31 7.05 6.64
N HIS A 151 -27.32 6.67 5.36
CA HIS A 151 -28.22 7.26 4.37
C HIS A 151 -29.65 6.75 4.61
N ALA A 152 -30.64 7.64 4.60
CA ALA A 152 -32.05 7.32 4.88
C ALA A 152 -32.55 6.12 4.05
N TRP A 153 -32.23 6.13 2.75
CA TRP A 153 -32.62 5.09 1.79
C TRP A 153 -31.54 4.04 1.54
N GLY A 154 -30.40 4.11 2.23
CA GLY A 154 -29.32 3.13 2.04
C GLY A 154 -28.56 3.23 0.71
N HIS A 155 -28.70 4.33 -0.05
CA HIS A 155 -27.90 4.58 -1.25
C HIS A 155 -26.42 4.72 -0.88
N ARG A 156 -25.58 4.05 -1.66
CA ARG A 156 -24.12 4.00 -1.49
C ARG A 156 -23.38 4.77 -2.58
N ASP A 157 -24.04 5.02 -3.70
CA ASP A 157 -23.50 5.73 -4.84
C ASP A 157 -24.63 6.57 -5.48
N PHE A 158 -24.26 7.51 -6.35
CA PHE A 158 -25.19 8.38 -7.07
C PHE A 158 -25.00 8.20 -8.58
N PHE A 159 -26.01 8.54 -9.38
CA PHE A 159 -25.92 8.43 -10.82
C PHE A 159 -26.35 9.72 -11.52
N ASN A 160 -25.71 9.97 -12.66
CA ASN A 160 -26.05 11.07 -13.55
C ASN A 160 -26.00 10.57 -14.99
N THR A 161 -26.40 11.42 -15.94
CA THR A 161 -26.47 11.08 -17.36
C THR A 161 -25.15 10.53 -17.93
N SER A 162 -24.00 11.03 -17.45
CA SER A 162 -22.67 10.56 -17.87
C SER A 162 -22.41 9.12 -17.40
N ARG A 163 -22.66 8.86 -16.11
CA ARG A 163 -22.50 7.52 -15.53
C ARG A 163 -23.45 6.49 -16.16
N MET A 164 -24.69 6.89 -16.48
CA MET A 164 -25.63 6.04 -17.21
C MET A 164 -25.06 5.62 -18.57
N LYS A 165 -24.43 6.52 -19.32
CA LYS A 165 -23.83 6.16 -20.63
C LYS A 165 -22.75 5.07 -20.56
N GLY A 166 -22.09 4.92 -19.41
CA GLY A 166 -21.00 3.97 -19.22
C GLY A 166 -21.37 2.64 -18.56
N LEU A 167 -22.66 2.36 -18.30
CA LEU A 167 -23.07 1.14 -17.61
C LEU A 167 -22.88 -0.14 -18.45
N PHE A 168 -23.00 -0.03 -19.77
CA PHE A 168 -22.96 -1.17 -20.69
C PHE A 168 -22.05 -0.89 -21.91
N PRO A 169 -21.65 -1.91 -22.69
CA PRO A 169 -20.81 -1.77 -23.88
C PRO A 169 -21.40 -0.96 -25.04
N VAL A 170 -22.71 -0.68 -24.97
CA VAL A 170 -23.44 0.14 -25.93
C VAL A 170 -23.98 1.38 -25.20
N PRO A 171 -24.02 2.55 -25.85
CA PRO A 171 -24.65 3.72 -25.26
C PRO A 171 -26.16 3.49 -25.12
N PRO A 172 -26.84 4.23 -24.23
CA PRO A 172 -28.29 4.17 -24.15
C PRO A 172 -28.91 4.74 -25.42
N MET A 173 -29.82 4.00 -26.03
CA MET A 173 -30.63 4.45 -27.17
C MET A 173 -31.59 5.57 -26.76
N LYS A 174 -32.01 5.58 -25.48
CA LYS A 174 -32.86 6.61 -24.90
C LYS A 174 -32.40 6.91 -23.49
N LEU A 175 -32.31 8.20 -23.18
CA LEU A 175 -32.01 8.70 -21.84
C LEU A 175 -33.01 9.80 -21.53
N SER A 176 -33.82 9.62 -20.49
CA SER A 176 -34.86 10.55 -20.09
C SER A 176 -34.78 10.83 -18.60
N ASN A 177 -35.34 11.96 -18.18
CA ASN A 177 -35.39 12.37 -16.78
C ASN A 177 -36.82 12.73 -16.40
N LEU A 178 -37.28 12.21 -15.27
CA LEU A 178 -38.49 12.64 -14.59
C LEU A 178 -38.07 13.42 -13.34
N ALA A 179 -37.87 14.74 -13.49
CA ALA A 179 -37.42 15.61 -12.42
C ALA A 179 -38.52 16.57 -11.95
N ASP A 180 -38.68 16.66 -10.64
CA ASP A 180 -39.43 17.72 -9.98
C ASP A 180 -38.42 18.68 -9.31
N PRO A 181 -38.65 20.01 -9.27
CA PRO A 181 -37.76 20.93 -8.57
C PRO A 181 -37.88 20.73 -7.05
N GLU A 182 -36.84 20.20 -6.42
CA GLU A 182 -36.76 20.03 -4.97
C GLU A 182 -35.89 21.10 -4.32
N THR A 183 -36.22 21.45 -3.07
CA THR A 183 -35.43 22.41 -2.30
C THR A 183 -34.36 21.67 -1.53
N TYR A 184 -33.10 21.97 -1.82
CA TYR A 184 -31.94 21.35 -1.17
C TYR A 184 -31.38 22.28 -0.10
N TYR A 185 -30.79 21.69 0.92
CA TYR A 185 -30.03 22.45 1.89
C TYR A 185 -28.75 22.96 1.21
N PHE A 186 -28.49 24.27 1.28
CA PHE A 186 -27.34 24.91 0.67
C PHE A 186 -26.06 24.23 1.18
N PRO A 187 -25.24 23.61 0.31
CA PRO A 187 -24.20 22.67 0.74
C PRO A 187 -23.22 23.20 1.80
N PRO A 188 -22.78 24.47 1.76
CA PRO A 188 -21.95 25.04 2.83
C PRO A 188 -22.67 25.09 4.18
N LEU A 189 -23.95 25.51 4.20
CA LEU A 189 -24.73 25.53 5.43
C LEU A 189 -25.06 24.11 5.90
N LEU A 190 -25.27 23.16 4.99
CA LEU A 190 -25.51 21.75 5.33
C LEU A 190 -24.27 21.14 5.98
N PHE A 191 -23.10 21.43 5.42
CA PHE A 191 -21.82 21.04 5.99
C PHE A 191 -21.66 21.60 7.40
N ILE A 192 -21.96 22.88 7.62
CA ILE A 192 -21.92 23.49 8.95
C ILE A 192 -22.93 22.79 9.89
N ARG A 193 -24.18 22.60 9.45
CA ARG A 193 -25.23 21.94 10.23
C ARG A 193 -24.84 20.52 10.66
N GLN A 194 -24.25 19.72 9.77
CA GLN A 194 -23.89 18.33 10.02
C GLN A 194 -22.52 18.15 10.70
N LYS A 195 -21.48 18.87 10.25
CA LYS A 195 -20.10 18.66 10.71
C LYS A 195 -19.72 19.53 11.90
N ILE A 196 -20.35 20.70 12.04
CA ILE A 196 -20.09 21.62 13.17
C ILE A 196 -21.12 21.41 14.26
N PHE A 197 -22.41 21.42 13.90
CA PHE A 197 -23.49 21.28 14.88
C PHE A 197 -24.01 19.86 15.07
N ASN A 198 -23.42 18.87 14.38
CA ASN A 198 -23.73 17.45 14.53
C ASN A 198 -25.23 17.14 14.41
N THR A 199 -25.94 17.97 13.64
CA THR A 199 -27.39 17.90 13.44
C THR A 199 -27.67 17.38 12.04
N TYR A 200 -28.37 16.27 11.95
CA TYR A 200 -28.62 15.52 10.72
C TYR A 200 -30.10 15.56 10.32
N GLY A 201 -30.44 14.92 9.21
CA GLY A 201 -31.84 14.68 8.86
C GLY A 201 -32.49 13.67 9.81
N TYR A 202 -33.81 13.54 9.70
CA TYR A 202 -34.59 12.48 10.33
C TYR A 202 -35.67 12.03 9.36
N ASP A 203 -36.09 10.77 9.49
CA ASP A 203 -37.25 10.21 8.80
C ASP A 203 -37.81 9.11 9.70
N SER A 204 -39.09 9.21 10.05
CA SER A 204 -39.74 8.25 10.97
C SER A 204 -39.96 6.87 10.34
N CYS A 205 -39.84 6.76 9.02
CA CYS A 205 -40.05 5.52 8.27
C CYS A 205 -38.76 4.70 8.09
N VAL A 206 -37.60 5.20 8.55
CA VAL A 206 -36.32 4.49 8.40
C VAL A 206 -35.95 3.72 9.67
N VAL A 207 -35.25 2.61 9.48
CA VAL A 207 -34.73 1.78 10.57
C VAL A 207 -33.22 1.91 10.63
N CYS A 208 -32.67 2.12 11.82
CA CYS A 208 -31.22 2.20 11.96
C CYS A 208 -30.57 0.85 11.61
N PRO A 209 -29.63 0.78 10.65
CA PRO A 209 -29.04 -0.49 10.24
C PRO A 209 -28.15 -1.14 11.30
N ASN A 210 -27.64 -0.34 12.24
CA ASN A 210 -26.72 -0.82 13.26
C ASN A 210 -27.44 -1.37 14.50
N CYS A 211 -28.53 -0.74 14.95
CA CYS A 211 -29.21 -1.11 16.20
C CYS A 211 -30.69 -1.48 16.03
N PHE A 212 -31.19 -1.47 14.79
CA PHE A 212 -32.57 -1.85 14.42
C PHE A 212 -33.67 -1.05 15.12
N THR A 213 -33.34 0.13 15.67
CA THR A 213 -34.35 1.02 16.24
C THR A 213 -35.18 1.66 15.12
N THR A 214 -36.50 1.65 15.29
CA THR A 214 -37.47 2.38 14.46
C THR A 214 -37.73 3.79 15.01
N ASP A 215 -37.29 4.07 16.24
CA ASP A 215 -37.41 5.37 16.87
C ASP A 215 -36.33 6.34 16.33
N ILE A 216 -36.66 6.98 15.20
CA ILE A 216 -35.85 7.99 14.52
C ILE A 216 -36.59 9.33 14.60
N SER A 217 -36.53 9.95 15.78
CA SER A 217 -37.14 11.24 16.05
C SER A 217 -36.35 12.41 15.47
N GLU A 218 -37.02 13.54 15.20
CA GLU A 218 -36.38 14.78 14.82
C GLU A 218 -35.30 15.22 15.84
N PRO A 219 -34.07 15.54 15.41
CA PRO A 219 -33.02 15.96 16.33
C PRO A 219 -33.36 17.33 16.97
N LYS A 220 -33.05 17.46 18.27
CA LYS A 220 -33.16 18.74 18.97
C LYS A 220 -32.24 19.79 18.32
N ARG A 221 -32.83 20.87 17.81
CA ARG A 221 -32.12 21.96 17.12
C ARG A 221 -31.66 23.04 18.11
N SER A 222 -30.34 23.27 18.18
CA SER A 222 -29.76 24.39 18.94
C SER A 222 -30.10 25.74 18.30
N PHE A 223 -29.94 26.84 19.03
CA PHE A 223 -30.21 28.19 18.51
C PHE A 223 -29.41 28.50 17.22
N PRO A 224 -28.09 28.22 17.13
CA PRO A 224 -27.34 28.42 15.89
C PRO A 224 -27.86 27.59 14.72
N VAL A 225 -28.30 26.35 14.97
CA VAL A 225 -28.89 25.50 13.93
C VAL A 225 -30.21 26.06 13.43
N LYS A 226 -31.05 26.61 14.31
CA LYS A 226 -32.29 27.30 13.91
C LYS A 226 -31.99 28.53 13.05
N VAL A 227 -30.91 29.25 13.32
CA VAL A 227 -30.45 30.37 12.49
C VAL A 227 -29.97 29.88 11.12
N LEU A 228 -29.16 28.82 11.07
CA LEU A 228 -28.74 28.21 9.81
C LEU A 228 -29.92 27.71 8.98
N ASP A 229 -30.93 27.13 9.62
CA ASP A 229 -32.16 26.67 8.95
C ASP A 229 -32.93 27.83 8.35
N ARG A 230 -33.03 28.96 9.07
CA ARG A 230 -33.66 30.18 8.54
C ARG A 230 -32.84 30.80 7.41
N MET A 231 -31.51 30.82 7.53
CA MET A 231 -30.62 31.29 6.47
C MET A 231 -30.75 30.39 5.23
N ASN A 232 -30.77 29.08 5.41
CA ASN A 232 -30.98 28.12 4.33
C ASN A 232 -32.35 28.32 3.66
N TYR A 233 -33.39 28.53 4.48
CA TYR A 233 -34.74 28.83 3.99
C TYR A 233 -34.81 30.14 3.22
N ALA A 234 -34.00 31.15 3.57
CA ALA A 234 -33.91 32.41 2.84
C ALA A 234 -33.10 32.28 1.53
N LEU A 235 -32.08 31.42 1.51
CA LEU A 235 -31.19 31.24 0.35
C LEU A 235 -31.77 30.33 -0.75
N ARG A 236 -32.82 29.54 -0.44
CA ARG A 236 -33.58 28.64 -1.35
C ARG A 236 -32.80 28.15 -2.57
N PHE A 237 -32.00 27.10 -2.39
CA PHE A 237 -31.36 26.41 -3.49
C PHE A 237 -32.31 25.32 -4.03
N LYS A 238 -32.81 25.47 -5.26
CA LYS A 238 -33.63 24.45 -5.92
C LYS A 238 -32.76 23.66 -6.90
N LYS A 239 -32.79 22.34 -6.79
CA LYS A 239 -32.15 21.43 -7.73
C LYS A 239 -33.22 20.58 -8.40
N GLN A 240 -33.04 20.30 -9.69
CA GLN A 240 -33.90 19.33 -10.38
C GLN A 240 -33.53 17.94 -9.91
N CYS A 241 -34.41 17.34 -9.12
CA CYS A 241 -34.21 16.05 -8.48
C CYS A 241 -35.37 15.12 -8.84
N GLY A 242 -35.08 13.83 -8.99
CA GLY A 242 -36.05 12.89 -9.55
C GLY A 242 -35.35 11.65 -10.06
N TRP A 243 -35.76 11.12 -11.20
CA TRP A 243 -35.26 9.83 -11.71
C TRP A 243 -34.69 9.95 -13.11
N LEU A 244 -33.51 9.35 -13.28
CA LEU A 244 -32.98 9.05 -14.60
C LEU A 244 -33.48 7.70 -15.06
N LEU A 245 -33.78 7.60 -16.35
CA LEU A 245 -34.07 6.36 -17.05
C LEU A 245 -33.15 6.27 -18.26
N ALA A 246 -32.55 5.10 -18.45
CA ALA A 246 -31.78 4.77 -19.62
C ALA A 246 -32.26 3.45 -20.23
N ILE A 247 -32.43 3.44 -21.55
CA ILE A 247 -32.72 2.23 -22.33
C ILE A 247 -31.51 1.92 -23.18
N TYR A 248 -31.01 0.70 -23.12
CA TYR A 248 -29.91 0.20 -23.93
C TYR A 248 -30.44 -0.88 -24.87
N ASP A 249 -30.08 -0.79 -26.14
CA ASP A 249 -30.38 -1.82 -27.13
C ASP A 249 -29.11 -2.63 -27.39
N ARG A 250 -29.14 -3.91 -27.00
CA ARG A 250 -28.02 -4.84 -27.14
C ARG A 250 -27.63 -5.12 -28.60
N ASN A 251 -28.53 -4.85 -29.55
CA ASN A 251 -28.26 -5.03 -30.97
C ASN A 251 -27.51 -3.85 -31.60
N GLN A 252 -27.31 -2.74 -30.88
CA GLN A 252 -26.48 -1.63 -31.36
C GLN A 252 -25.01 -2.04 -31.48
N GLU A 253 -24.29 -1.42 -32.42
CA GLU A 253 -22.86 -1.67 -32.59
C GLU A 253 -22.08 -1.39 -31.30
N ILE A 254 -21.32 -2.39 -30.86
CA ILE A 254 -20.43 -2.28 -29.69
C ILE A 254 -19.35 -1.25 -30.02
N GLN A 255 -19.23 -0.21 -29.21
CA GLN A 255 -18.21 0.82 -29.41
C GLN A 255 -16.81 0.19 -29.30
N LYS A 256 -16.00 0.27 -30.38
CA LYS A 256 -14.62 -0.26 -30.46
C LYS A 256 -13.65 0.31 -29.41
N SER A 257 -14.04 1.33 -28.64
CA SER A 257 -13.28 1.93 -27.54
C SER A 257 -13.80 1.58 -26.14
N SER A 258 -14.87 0.79 -26.00
CA SER A 258 -15.44 0.48 -24.69
C SER A 258 -14.77 -0.75 -24.05
N ARG A 259 -13.74 -0.49 -23.22
CA ARG A 259 -13.43 -1.43 -22.12
C ARG A 259 -14.70 -1.57 -21.30
N MET A 260 -15.22 -2.79 -21.10
CA MET A 260 -16.24 -3.05 -20.06
C MET A 260 -15.73 -2.40 -18.76
N LEU A 261 -16.43 -1.38 -18.27
CA LEU A 261 -16.12 -0.66 -17.04
C LEU A 261 -16.46 -1.55 -15.82
N GLY A 262 -15.70 -2.64 -15.66
CA GLY A 262 -15.48 -3.29 -14.36
C GLY A 262 -14.43 -2.57 -13.51
N ALA A 263 -13.79 -1.53 -14.06
CA ALA A 263 -12.82 -0.69 -13.37
C ALA A 263 -13.19 0.78 -13.54
N VAL A 264 -14.02 1.31 -12.64
CA VAL A 264 -14.12 2.75 -12.43
C VAL A 264 -12.74 3.22 -11.98
N ARG A 265 -12.07 4.07 -12.77
CA ARG A 265 -10.89 4.80 -12.28
C ARG A 265 -11.30 5.56 -11.02
N GLU A 266 -10.44 5.62 -10.01
CA GLU A 266 -10.65 6.47 -8.81
C GLU A 266 -11.02 7.93 -9.15
N SER A 267 -10.76 8.37 -10.39
CA SER A 267 -11.13 9.68 -10.93
C SER A 267 -12.63 9.93 -11.07
N ASP A 268 -13.47 8.90 -11.08
CA ASP A 268 -14.90 9.05 -11.41
C ASP A 268 -15.85 8.83 -10.22
N ARG A 269 -15.35 8.62 -8.97
CA ARG A 269 -16.17 8.84 -7.77
C ARG A 269 -16.70 10.29 -7.79
N ALA A 270 -17.90 10.52 -7.24
CA ALA A 270 -18.37 11.89 -6.98
C ALA A 270 -17.21 12.66 -6.39
N LYS A 271 -16.74 13.67 -7.13
CA LYS A 271 -16.08 14.77 -6.47
C LYS A 271 -17.10 15.25 -5.42
N PRO A 272 -16.74 15.41 -4.14
CA PRO A 272 -17.53 16.27 -3.27
C PRO A 272 -17.70 17.57 -4.05
N VAL A 273 -18.95 18.00 -4.26
CA VAL A 273 -19.34 19.14 -5.11
C VAL A 273 -18.19 20.14 -5.23
N ALA A 274 -17.41 19.98 -6.31
CA ALA A 274 -16.41 20.96 -6.69
C ALA A 274 -17.24 22.03 -7.40
N PHE A 275 -17.36 23.19 -6.76
CA PHE A 275 -17.95 24.37 -7.37
C PHE A 275 -17.34 24.53 -8.76
N GLY A 276 -18.14 24.40 -9.83
CA GLY A 276 -17.61 24.35 -11.19
C GLY A 276 -16.76 25.59 -11.53
N PRO A 277 -15.93 25.59 -12.58
CA PRO A 277 -14.94 26.63 -12.89
C PRO A 277 -15.50 28.05 -13.08
N ARG A 278 -16.84 28.25 -13.08
CA ARG A 278 -17.53 29.56 -13.00
C ARG A 278 -17.87 29.99 -11.57
N VAL A 279 -18.09 29.05 -10.64
CA VAL A 279 -18.21 29.31 -9.19
C VAL A 279 -16.84 29.27 -8.51
N ASP A 280 -15.90 28.45 -8.96
CA ASP A 280 -14.47 28.67 -8.65
C ASP A 280 -14.00 30.00 -9.23
N ARG A 281 -14.46 30.42 -10.43
CA ARG A 281 -14.23 31.80 -10.88
C ARG A 281 -14.97 32.82 -10.04
N LEU A 282 -16.18 32.57 -9.51
CA LEU A 282 -16.91 33.55 -8.69
C LEU A 282 -16.32 33.65 -7.28
N LEU A 283 -15.85 32.55 -6.69
CA LEU A 283 -15.15 32.49 -5.42
C LEU A 283 -13.72 33.00 -5.57
N MET A 284 -13.01 32.68 -6.65
CA MET A 284 -11.78 33.36 -7.05
C MET A 284 -12.05 34.79 -7.50
N THR A 285 -13.25 35.20 -7.92
CA THR A 285 -13.55 36.62 -8.23
C THR A 285 -13.95 37.35 -6.97
N ILE A 286 -14.50 36.69 -5.95
CA ILE A 286 -14.74 37.29 -4.61
C ILE A 286 -13.41 37.35 -3.86
N GLN A 287 -12.61 36.29 -3.89
CA GLN A 287 -11.25 36.25 -3.36
C GLN A 287 -10.32 37.20 -4.14
N SER A 288 -10.38 37.23 -5.48
CA SER A 288 -9.61 38.16 -6.32
C SER A 288 -10.21 39.56 -6.33
N ARG A 289 -11.49 39.77 -5.95
CA ARG A 289 -12.02 41.11 -5.62
C ARG A 289 -11.56 41.56 -4.24
N CYS A 290 -11.36 40.65 -3.30
CA CYS A 290 -10.64 40.92 -2.06
C CYS A 290 -9.14 41.19 -2.32
N GLU A 291 -8.51 40.49 -3.27
CA GLU A 291 -7.12 40.75 -3.72
C GLU A 291 -7.02 42.00 -4.65
N LEU A 292 -8.10 42.42 -5.33
CA LEU A 292 -8.16 43.70 -6.09
C LEU A 292 -8.31 44.90 -5.15
N VAL A 293 -8.93 44.71 -3.98
CA VAL A 293 -8.84 45.70 -2.90
C VAL A 293 -7.44 45.71 -2.28
N GLU A 294 -6.68 44.59 -2.32
CA GLU A 294 -5.24 44.58 -1.99
C GLU A 294 -4.39 45.37 -3.01
N ASN A 295 -4.82 45.50 -4.26
CA ASN A 295 -4.11 46.31 -5.28
C ASN A 295 -4.59 47.76 -5.41
N GLY A 296 -5.56 48.21 -4.60
CA GLY A 296 -6.25 49.48 -4.83
C GLY A 296 -6.02 50.61 -3.84
N VAL A 297 -5.92 50.35 -2.52
CA VAL A 297 -6.10 51.48 -1.56
C VAL A 297 -5.12 51.60 -0.39
N SER A 298 -4.50 50.54 0.18
CA SER A 298 -3.30 50.69 1.05
C SER A 298 -2.92 49.36 1.74
N GLN A 299 -1.65 48.97 1.60
CA GLN A 299 -1.00 47.83 2.25
C GLN A 299 -1.11 47.87 3.80
N ARG A 300 -1.26 49.07 4.41
CA ARG A 300 -1.45 49.22 5.87
C ARG A 300 -2.85 48.83 6.33
N LEU A 301 -3.89 49.04 5.50
CA LEU A 301 -5.25 48.61 5.79
C LEU A 301 -5.40 47.10 5.63
N GLY A 302 -4.71 46.47 4.67
CA GLY A 302 -4.63 45.02 4.53
C GLY A 302 -3.95 44.34 5.73
N ILE A 303 -2.90 44.93 6.29
CA ILE A 303 -2.28 44.47 7.54
C ILE A 303 -3.21 44.67 8.75
N HIS A 304 -4.00 45.76 8.79
CA HIS A 304 -4.99 45.98 9.86
C HIS A 304 -6.27 45.16 9.70
N PHE A 305 -6.66 44.77 8.48
CA PHE A 305 -7.74 43.81 8.23
C PHE A 305 -7.28 42.37 8.45
N ARG A 306 -6.02 42.03 8.17
CA ARG A 306 -5.44 40.73 8.51
C ARG A 306 -5.19 40.63 10.01
N LYS A 307 -4.64 41.67 10.66
CA LYS A 307 -4.60 41.79 12.14
C LYS A 307 -6.00 41.88 12.73
N GLY A 308 -6.96 42.52 12.09
CA GLY A 308 -8.35 42.65 12.55
C GLY A 308 -9.14 41.35 12.37
N ALA A 309 -8.89 40.59 11.32
CA ALA A 309 -9.41 39.24 11.09
C ALA A 309 -8.71 38.22 11.97
N ILE A 310 -7.41 38.40 12.28
CA ILE A 310 -6.67 37.58 13.26
C ILE A 310 -7.10 37.95 14.69
N ILE A 311 -7.32 39.22 15.04
CA ILE A 311 -7.85 39.67 16.32
C ILE A 311 -9.34 39.31 16.45
N ALA A 312 -10.11 39.32 15.36
CA ALA A 312 -11.49 38.84 15.34
C ALA A 312 -11.56 37.32 15.36
N HIS A 313 -10.62 36.61 14.73
CA HIS A 313 -10.45 35.15 14.83
C HIS A 313 -9.96 34.77 16.22
N GLU A 314 -9.01 35.49 16.82
CA GLU A 314 -8.58 35.37 18.22
C GLU A 314 -9.68 35.78 19.20
N SER A 315 -10.52 36.76 18.87
CA SER A 315 -11.68 37.20 19.68
C SER A 315 -12.86 36.20 19.57
N LEU A 316 -13.05 35.57 18.39
CA LEU A 316 -13.97 34.46 18.16
C LEU A 316 -13.46 33.15 18.79
N LEU A 317 -12.14 32.93 18.80
CA LEU A 317 -11.48 31.85 19.54
C LEU A 317 -11.49 32.12 21.05
N ARG A 318 -11.51 33.39 21.49
CA ARG A 318 -11.76 33.80 22.89
C ARG A 318 -13.25 33.73 23.28
N ARG A 319 -14.19 33.62 22.33
CA ARG A 319 -15.65 33.69 22.60
C ARG A 319 -16.51 32.51 22.12
N GLY A 320 -15.95 31.45 21.51
CA GLY A 320 -16.80 30.42 20.89
C GLY A 320 -16.31 28.98 20.91
N TRP A 321 -15.01 28.72 20.93
CA TRP A 321 -14.46 27.42 21.32
C TRP A 321 -13.51 27.67 22.46
N ASP A 322 -14.02 27.32 23.60
CA ASP A 322 -13.36 27.17 24.86
C ASP A 322 -12.00 26.44 24.67
N VAL A 323 -10.93 27.21 24.42
CA VAL A 323 -9.53 26.84 24.77
C VAL A 323 -9.40 26.73 26.28
N SER A 324 -10.45 27.08 27.02
CA SER A 324 -10.66 26.71 28.40
C SER A 324 -10.82 25.19 28.60
N SER A 325 -10.96 24.35 27.56
CA SER A 325 -10.77 22.90 27.71
C SER A 325 -9.28 22.54 27.76
N LEU A 326 -8.42 23.50 27.40
CA LEU A 326 -6.98 23.54 27.70
C LEU A 326 -6.63 24.55 28.82
N SER A 327 -7.56 25.41 29.28
CA SER A 327 -7.41 26.21 30.52
C SER A 327 -8.08 25.56 31.74
N ASN A 328 -8.80 24.47 31.53
CA ASN A 328 -9.26 23.46 32.47
C ASN A 328 -8.27 22.27 32.49
N LEU A 329 -7.10 22.39 31.87
CA LEU A 329 -5.91 21.67 32.33
C LEU A 329 -5.58 22.23 33.73
N LYS A 330 -6.34 21.80 34.75
CA LYS A 330 -5.95 22.00 36.15
C LYS A 330 -4.62 21.28 36.45
N SER A 331 -4.23 20.34 35.57
CA SER A 331 -2.98 19.58 35.62
C SER A 331 -2.57 19.14 34.21
N VAL A 332 -1.29 19.32 33.86
CA VAL A 332 -0.61 18.65 32.74
C VAL A 332 -0.70 17.13 32.93
N PRO A 333 -0.74 16.28 31.88
CA PRO A 333 -0.63 14.83 32.04
C PRO A 333 0.59 14.51 32.91
N CYS A 334 0.37 13.84 34.05
CA CYS A 334 1.47 13.39 34.88
C CYS A 334 2.14 12.19 34.21
N LEU A 335 3.29 12.44 33.59
CA LEU A 335 4.19 11.36 33.21
C LEU A 335 4.68 10.65 34.49
N PRO A 336 4.99 9.35 34.43
CA PRO A 336 5.56 8.64 35.56
C PRO A 336 6.81 9.35 36.11
N LYS A 337 7.04 9.26 37.43
CA LYS A 337 8.20 9.89 38.09
C LYS A 337 9.53 9.32 37.60
N GLU A 338 9.54 8.07 37.15
CA GLU A 338 10.72 7.37 36.66
C GLU A 338 10.61 7.12 35.16
N PHE A 339 11.65 7.54 34.44
CA PHE A 339 11.79 7.28 33.01
C PHE A 339 12.16 5.81 32.79
N PRO A 340 11.52 5.09 31.85
CA PRO A 340 11.89 3.73 31.51
C PRO A 340 13.28 3.74 30.86
N THR A 341 13.84 2.56 30.63
CA THR A 341 15.20 2.40 30.07
C THR A 341 15.37 2.93 28.62
N GLY A 342 14.34 3.54 27.99
CA GLY A 342 14.46 4.18 26.67
C GLY A 342 13.24 5.00 26.21
N LEU A 343 13.48 5.92 25.26
CA LEU A 343 12.46 6.72 24.57
C LEU A 343 11.65 5.88 23.57
N PRO A 344 10.43 6.33 23.17
CA PRO A 344 9.80 5.77 21.98
C PRO A 344 10.77 5.87 20.81
N TRP A 345 11.00 4.75 20.14
CA TRP A 345 11.90 4.71 18.99
C TRP A 345 11.34 5.54 17.83
N ILE A 346 12.19 6.24 17.08
CA ILE A 346 11.78 6.92 15.85
C ILE A 346 12.24 6.07 14.65
N PRO A 347 11.33 5.71 13.73
CA PRO A 347 11.71 5.04 12.49
C PRO A 347 12.59 5.93 11.61
N VAL A 348 13.81 5.47 11.30
CA VAL A 348 14.75 6.17 10.41
C VAL A 348 14.85 5.39 9.10
N ILE A 349 14.62 6.07 7.97
CA ILE A 349 14.64 5.47 6.62
C ILE A 349 16.06 5.52 6.03
N THR A 350 16.91 6.45 6.48
CA THR A 350 18.30 6.54 6.02
C THR A 350 19.24 5.65 6.86
N PRO A 351 20.24 5.01 6.24
CA PRO A 351 21.27 4.27 6.95
C PRO A 351 21.96 5.15 8.01
N PHE A 352 21.99 4.67 9.25
CA PHE A 352 22.76 5.27 10.34
C PHE A 352 24.22 5.51 9.90
N SER A 353 24.66 6.77 9.79
CA SER A 353 26.09 7.04 9.88
C SER A 353 26.49 7.00 11.36
N LYS A 354 27.54 6.26 11.70
CA LYS A 354 28.04 5.99 13.05
C LYS A 354 28.46 7.22 13.89
N THR A 355 28.19 8.45 13.45
CA THR A 355 28.54 9.69 14.15
C THR A 355 27.31 10.58 14.34
N VAL A 356 26.48 10.22 15.33
CA VAL A 356 25.35 11.03 15.83
C VAL A 356 25.83 12.42 16.27
N THR A 357 27.02 12.52 16.85
CA THR A 357 27.60 13.77 17.35
C THR A 357 27.87 14.82 16.26
N LYS A 358 28.48 14.44 15.13
CA LYS A 358 28.79 15.39 14.04
C LYS A 358 27.55 15.94 13.33
N ARG A 359 26.45 15.17 13.29
CA ARG A 359 25.18 15.65 12.70
C ARG A 359 24.43 16.59 13.63
N ALA A 360 24.51 16.39 14.94
CA ALA A 360 23.84 17.24 15.93
C ALA A 360 24.54 18.58 16.19
N GLU A 361 25.85 18.68 15.93
CA GLU A 361 26.59 19.95 15.96
C GLU A 361 26.03 20.97 14.95
N GLN A 362 25.56 20.52 13.79
CA GLN A 362 25.08 21.40 12.73
C GLN A 362 23.78 22.14 13.12
N PRO A 363 22.71 21.47 13.61
CA PRO A 363 21.50 22.16 14.04
C PRO A 363 21.73 23.13 15.20
N VAL A 364 22.66 22.85 16.12
CA VAL A 364 23.05 23.79 17.20
C VAL A 364 23.71 25.04 16.65
N LEU A 365 24.50 24.91 15.60
CA LEU A 365 25.08 26.06 14.88
C LEU A 365 24.04 26.74 13.96
N GLY A 366 22.76 26.36 14.02
CA GLY A 366 21.70 26.91 13.19
C GLY A 366 21.63 26.32 11.78
N PHE A 367 22.31 25.21 11.51
CA PHE A 367 22.42 24.64 10.16
C PHE A 367 21.69 23.30 10.01
N CYS A 368 20.96 23.16 8.91
CA CYS A 368 20.39 21.90 8.44
C CYS A 368 21.14 21.45 7.19
N ARG A 369 21.81 20.29 7.25
CA ARG A 369 22.43 19.69 6.08
C ARG A 369 21.37 18.98 5.25
N ILE A 370 21.23 19.42 4.02
CA ILE A 370 20.22 18.94 3.09
C ILE A 370 20.75 17.77 2.27
N ASP A 371 22.01 17.85 1.84
CA ASP A 371 22.71 16.79 1.10
C ASP A 371 24.22 16.86 1.35
N SER A 372 25.03 16.13 0.56
CA SER A 372 26.48 16.11 0.71
C SER A 372 27.15 17.49 0.54
N THR A 373 26.51 18.40 -0.19
CA THR A 373 27.02 19.69 -0.67
C THR A 373 26.26 20.89 -0.12
N THR A 374 25.02 20.72 0.29
CA THR A 374 24.10 21.80 0.68
C THR A 374 23.87 21.81 2.19
N THR A 375 24.20 22.93 2.82
CA THR A 375 23.89 23.20 4.22
C THR A 375 23.19 24.56 4.29
N LEU A 376 22.01 24.60 4.90
CA LEU A 376 21.15 25.79 4.95
C LEU A 376 20.90 26.23 6.39
N ASN A 377 20.74 27.53 6.62
CA ASN A 377 20.39 28.03 7.95
C ASN A 377 18.93 27.66 8.27
N ILE A 378 18.72 26.78 9.25
CA ILE A 378 17.39 26.27 9.62
C ILE A 378 16.43 27.39 10.05
N ASN A 379 16.97 28.50 10.55
CA ASN A 379 16.19 29.67 10.98
C ASN A 379 15.73 30.54 9.80
N GLU A 380 16.32 30.38 8.62
CA GLU A 380 15.98 31.13 7.40
C GLU A 380 15.12 30.31 6.44
N LEU A 381 15.08 28.98 6.60
CA LEU A 381 14.27 28.09 5.77
C LEU A 381 12.79 28.27 6.02
N SER A 382 11.97 28.42 4.98
CA SER A 382 10.53 28.39 5.13
C SER A 382 10.00 26.94 5.11
N TRP A 383 8.91 26.69 5.84
CA TRP A 383 8.33 25.35 5.94
C TRP A 383 7.25 25.05 4.90
N THR A 384 6.68 26.08 4.27
CA THR A 384 5.54 25.90 3.33
C THR A 384 5.93 26.11 1.86
N PRO A 385 6.68 27.14 1.46
CA PRO A 385 7.42 27.11 0.20
C PRO A 385 8.51 26.05 0.33
N ASP A 386 8.55 25.12 -0.62
CA ASP A 386 9.59 24.09 -0.68
C ASP A 386 10.97 24.75 -0.87
N PRO A 387 11.85 24.77 0.15
CA PRO A 387 13.14 25.42 0.03
C PRO A 387 14.14 24.60 -0.80
N PHE A 388 13.75 23.39 -1.23
CA PHE A 388 14.67 22.44 -1.84
C PHE A 388 14.72 22.52 -3.36
N GLY A 389 13.78 23.19 -4.05
CA GLY A 389 13.83 23.35 -5.52
C GLY A 389 13.94 22.00 -6.25
N ASN A 390 15.07 21.73 -6.92
CA ASN A 390 15.38 20.42 -7.55
C ASN A 390 16.06 19.40 -6.60
N GLY A 391 16.17 19.71 -5.31
CA GLY A 391 16.80 18.89 -4.27
C GLY A 391 16.12 17.53 -4.08
N THR A 392 16.78 16.64 -3.33
CA THR A 392 16.34 15.24 -3.24
C THR A 392 15.06 15.07 -2.41
N MET A 393 14.23 14.10 -2.79
CA MET A 393 12.99 13.74 -2.08
C MET A 393 13.27 13.32 -0.62
N ILE A 394 14.37 12.61 -0.37
CA ILE A 394 14.76 12.23 1.00
C ILE A 394 15.07 13.46 1.86
N SER A 395 15.72 14.51 1.32
CA SER A 395 15.97 15.74 2.06
C SER A 395 14.67 16.42 2.49
N ARG A 396 13.68 16.49 1.59
CA ARG A 396 12.33 17.00 1.91
C ARG A 396 11.67 16.20 3.02
N PHE A 397 11.76 14.88 2.91
CA PHE A 397 11.18 13.96 3.87
C PHE A 397 11.77 14.17 5.27
N LEU A 398 13.10 14.19 5.38
CA LEU A 398 13.80 14.37 6.66
C LEU A 398 13.55 15.75 7.27
N PHE A 399 13.52 16.80 6.44
CA PHE A 399 13.22 18.16 6.87
C PHE A 399 11.83 18.26 7.50
N HIS A 400 10.79 17.77 6.83
CA HIS A 400 9.43 17.81 7.37
C HIS A 400 9.17 16.79 8.48
N CYS A 401 10.00 15.74 8.61
CA CYS A 401 10.00 14.86 9.78
C CYS A 401 10.57 15.53 11.02
N LEU A 402 11.26 16.66 10.88
CA LEU A 402 12.02 17.35 11.93
C LEU A 402 13.22 16.53 12.43
N GLU A 403 13.97 15.90 11.52
CA GLU A 403 15.15 15.08 11.87
C GLU A 403 16.17 15.86 12.73
N GLY A 404 16.35 17.17 12.48
CA GLY A 404 17.23 18.02 13.30
C GLY A 404 16.85 18.03 14.80
N ILE A 405 15.55 18.09 15.12
CA ILE A 405 15.06 18.01 16.50
C ILE A 405 15.38 16.63 17.09
N GLN A 406 15.16 15.56 16.32
CA GLN A 406 15.50 14.21 16.76
C GLN A 406 16.99 14.08 17.12
N GLU A 407 17.90 14.60 16.30
CA GLU A 407 19.34 14.52 16.54
C GLU A 407 19.76 15.33 17.78
N MET A 408 19.21 16.54 17.97
CA MET A 408 19.42 17.32 19.19
C MET A 408 18.96 16.57 20.44
N VAL A 409 17.77 15.96 20.40
CA VAL A 409 17.26 15.14 21.51
C VAL A 409 18.17 13.94 21.75
N ASN A 410 18.63 13.24 20.70
CA ASN A 410 19.58 12.12 20.82
C ASN A 410 20.87 12.55 21.54
N VAL A 411 21.45 13.71 21.19
CA VAL A 411 22.67 14.21 21.82
C VAL A 411 22.45 14.69 23.24
N TYR A 412 21.30 15.29 23.56
CA TYR A 412 20.93 15.55 24.95
C TYR A 412 20.97 14.26 25.78
N TRP A 413 20.41 13.15 25.28
CA TRP A 413 20.40 11.90 26.04
C TRP A 413 21.79 11.31 26.28
N LEU A 414 22.73 11.54 25.34
CA LEU A 414 24.12 11.09 25.43
C LEU A 414 24.98 11.99 26.34
N THR A 415 24.81 13.30 26.24
CA THR A 415 25.72 14.30 26.88
C THR A 415 25.14 14.92 28.15
N LYS A 416 23.82 14.85 28.32
CA LYS A 416 23.02 15.59 29.30
C LYS A 416 23.11 17.12 29.20
N ASN A 417 23.68 17.66 28.12
CA ASN A 417 23.70 19.10 27.88
C ASN A 417 22.30 19.59 27.48
N THR A 418 21.67 20.42 28.32
CA THR A 418 20.30 20.88 28.09
C THR A 418 20.17 21.97 27.02
N ALA A 419 21.26 22.61 26.58
CA ALA A 419 21.21 23.64 25.54
C ALA A 419 20.60 23.10 24.23
N TYR A 420 20.90 21.85 23.87
CA TYR A 420 20.29 21.16 22.74
C TYR A 420 18.75 21.08 22.82
N LEU A 421 18.18 21.02 24.03
CA LEU A 421 16.73 21.02 24.20
C LEU A 421 16.16 22.43 24.00
N ASP A 422 16.89 23.47 24.41
CA ASP A 422 16.46 24.86 24.23
C ASP A 422 16.38 25.20 22.72
N ASP A 423 17.38 24.79 21.93
CA ASP A 423 17.37 24.97 20.47
C ASP A 423 16.27 24.14 19.79
N ALA A 424 16.09 22.87 20.21
CA ALA A 424 15.05 22.00 19.67
C ALA A 424 13.64 22.55 19.92
N LYS A 425 13.40 23.16 21.09
CA LYS A 425 12.14 23.83 21.42
C LYS A 425 11.89 25.04 20.53
N ALA A 426 12.92 25.84 20.22
CA ALA A 426 12.78 26.98 19.32
C ALA A 426 12.37 26.56 17.90
N ILE A 427 13.00 25.52 17.36
CA ILE A 427 12.64 24.97 16.03
C ILE A 427 11.21 24.40 16.06
N ALA A 428 10.84 23.67 17.11
CA ALA A 428 9.48 23.13 17.28
C ALA A 428 8.44 24.25 17.32
N HIS A 429 8.65 25.29 18.12
CA HIS A 429 7.78 26.46 18.22
C HIS A 429 7.55 27.12 16.85
N ARG A 430 8.64 27.31 16.09
CA ARG A 430 8.56 27.87 14.74
C ARG A 430 7.75 26.99 13.80
N TRP A 431 8.01 25.67 13.78
CA TRP A 431 7.23 24.75 12.95
C TRP A 431 5.75 24.76 13.37
N ILE A 432 5.45 24.74 14.66
CA ILE A 432 4.09 24.74 15.19
C ILE A 432 3.33 26.01 14.76
N SER A 433 3.94 27.18 14.94
CA SER A 433 3.34 28.46 14.57
C SER A 433 3.08 28.61 13.06
N GLU A 434 3.97 28.10 12.22
CA GLU A 434 3.85 28.23 10.76
C GLU A 434 3.02 27.10 10.10
N CYS A 435 3.07 25.87 10.64
CA CYS A 435 2.62 24.67 9.93
C CYS A 435 1.48 23.88 10.58
N LEU A 436 1.15 24.12 11.86
CA LEU A 436 0.18 23.28 12.56
C LEU A 436 -1.23 23.31 11.91
N PHE A 437 -1.60 24.41 11.25
CA PHE A 437 -2.93 24.62 10.70
C PHE A 437 -3.03 24.45 9.17
N VAL A 438 -1.95 24.10 8.48
CA VAL A 438 -1.93 23.88 7.02
C VAL A 438 -2.11 22.40 6.63
N GLU A 439 -3.06 21.70 7.25
CA GLU A 439 -3.29 20.25 7.08
C GLU A 439 -3.58 19.74 5.66
N ARG A 440 -3.89 20.65 4.73
CA ARG A 440 -4.09 20.32 3.31
C ARG A 440 -2.80 20.31 2.52
N HIS A 441 -1.70 20.80 3.10
CA HIS A 441 -0.41 20.85 2.43
C HIS A 441 0.16 19.43 2.30
N PRO A 442 0.38 18.92 1.07
CA PRO A 442 0.67 17.51 0.84
C PRO A 442 2.05 17.08 1.37
N LEU A 443 3.05 17.97 1.37
CA LEU A 443 4.39 17.67 1.91
C LEU A 443 4.44 17.75 3.45
N VAL A 444 3.97 18.87 4.02
CA VAL A 444 3.95 19.08 5.48
C VAL A 444 3.12 18.02 6.20
N TRP A 445 1.96 17.64 5.66
CA TRP A 445 1.03 16.69 6.26
C TRP A 445 0.91 15.37 5.48
N ASP A 446 2.00 14.96 4.80
CA ASP A 446 2.16 13.62 4.26
C ASP A 446 1.94 12.55 5.36
N ASP A 447 1.45 11.38 4.97
CA ASP A 447 1.00 10.36 5.91
C ASP A 447 2.13 9.71 6.71
N HIS A 448 3.29 9.50 6.10
CA HIS A 448 4.45 8.92 6.76
C HIS A 448 5.20 9.97 7.58
N ILE A 449 5.39 11.17 7.00
CA ILE A 449 6.02 12.31 7.65
C ILE A 449 5.25 12.71 8.92
N THR A 450 3.92 12.80 8.84
CA THR A 450 3.05 13.15 9.99
C THR A 450 3.23 12.15 11.14
N ALA A 451 3.33 10.85 10.83
CA ALA A 451 3.54 9.81 11.83
C ALA A 451 4.90 9.96 12.52
N ILE A 452 5.99 10.07 11.76
CA ILE A 452 7.35 10.22 12.30
C ILE A 452 7.48 11.51 13.11
N ARG A 453 7.01 12.64 12.58
CA ARG A 453 7.08 13.93 13.27
C ARG A 453 6.33 13.90 14.61
N SER A 454 5.19 13.21 14.70
CA SER A 454 4.49 13.07 15.97
C SER A 454 5.33 12.37 17.05
N LEU A 455 6.14 11.37 16.67
CA LEU A 455 7.08 10.70 17.56
C LEU A 455 8.24 11.63 17.96
N VAL A 456 8.75 12.44 17.03
CA VAL A 456 9.77 13.47 17.30
C VAL A 456 9.28 14.46 18.35
N LEU A 457 8.07 15.00 18.19
CA LEU A 457 7.46 15.92 19.15
C LEU A 457 7.23 15.24 20.51
N CYS A 458 6.77 13.99 20.55
CA CYS A 458 6.63 13.22 21.79
C CYS A 458 7.97 13.07 22.51
N ARG A 459 9.06 12.78 21.80
CA ARG A 459 10.40 12.65 22.39
C ARG A 459 10.96 13.96 22.89
N LEU A 460 10.75 15.06 22.17
CA LEU A 460 11.14 16.39 22.62
C LEU A 460 10.42 16.75 23.92
N TRP A 461 9.11 16.48 24.00
CA TRP A 461 8.33 16.71 25.21
C TRP A 461 8.85 15.89 26.38
N LEU A 462 9.03 14.56 26.21
CA LEU A 462 9.58 13.68 27.23
C LEU A 462 10.97 14.16 27.70
N ALA A 463 11.89 14.44 26.77
CA ALA A 463 13.23 14.90 27.12
C ALA A 463 13.20 16.22 27.92
N SER A 464 12.36 17.18 27.51
CA SER A 464 12.21 18.45 28.22
C SER A 464 11.64 18.27 29.62
N TYR A 465 10.63 17.40 29.78
CA TYR A 465 10.01 17.09 31.06
C TYR A 465 11.01 16.47 32.05
N TYR A 466 11.74 15.42 31.64
CA TYR A 466 12.71 14.77 32.54
C TYR A 466 13.96 15.62 32.80
N ALA A 467 14.31 16.52 31.89
CA ALA A 467 15.33 17.53 32.12
C ALA A 467 14.89 18.65 33.07
N LYS A 468 13.60 18.71 33.46
CA LYS A 468 12.98 19.83 34.17
C LYS A 468 13.18 21.16 33.42
N LYS A 469 13.08 21.11 32.10
CA LYS A 469 13.26 22.23 31.16
C LYS A 469 11.96 22.58 30.42
N ASP A 470 10.85 21.95 30.81
CA ASP A 470 9.51 22.27 30.36
C ASP A 470 8.98 23.51 31.10
N SER A 471 8.34 24.40 30.35
CA SER A 471 7.50 25.46 30.91
C SER A 471 6.04 25.12 30.65
N TYR A 472 5.12 25.76 31.37
CA TYR A 472 3.69 25.60 31.11
C TYR A 472 3.34 25.94 29.65
N ASP A 473 3.86 27.07 29.13
CA ASP A 473 3.59 27.52 27.77
C ASP A 473 4.12 26.54 26.71
N PHE A 474 5.37 26.08 26.87
CA PHE A 474 5.94 25.08 25.98
C PHE A 474 5.14 23.77 26.02
N THR A 475 4.80 23.29 27.22
CA THR A 475 4.04 22.05 27.41
C THR A 475 2.67 22.14 26.75
N LYS A 476 1.96 23.26 26.93
CA LYS A 476 0.66 23.51 26.30
C LYS A 476 0.78 23.51 24.78
N GLU A 477 1.79 24.19 24.24
CA GLU A 477 2.04 24.27 22.80
C GLU A 477 2.33 22.89 22.18
N ILE A 478 3.31 22.17 22.74
CA ILE A 478 3.71 20.87 22.19
C ILE A 478 2.61 19.81 22.33
N CYS A 479 1.86 19.81 23.44
CA CYS A 479 0.71 18.92 23.60
C CYS A 479 -0.40 19.23 22.59
N SER A 480 -0.65 20.51 22.27
CA SER A 480 -1.60 20.91 21.22
C SER A 480 -1.18 20.36 19.85
N ALA A 481 0.12 20.45 19.53
CA ALA A 481 0.66 19.86 18.31
C ALA A 481 0.51 18.34 18.29
N ILE A 482 0.88 17.64 19.36
CA ILE A 482 0.76 16.18 19.48
C ILE A 482 -0.70 15.73 19.34
N LEU A 483 -1.63 16.40 20.03
CA LEU A 483 -3.07 16.13 19.93
C LEU A 483 -3.58 16.23 18.49
N ARG A 484 -3.16 17.28 17.76
CA ARG A 484 -3.58 17.47 16.37
C ARG A 484 -3.02 16.40 15.44
N HIS A 485 -1.77 15.99 15.63
CA HIS A 485 -1.21 14.84 14.91
C HIS A 485 -1.98 13.55 15.25
N GLY A 486 -2.31 13.32 16.52
CA GLY A 486 -3.13 12.20 16.97
C GLY A 486 -4.50 12.14 16.28
N ARG A 487 -5.22 13.27 16.20
CA ARG A 487 -6.49 13.36 15.44
C ARG A 487 -6.32 12.98 13.97
N ARG A 488 -5.26 13.47 13.33
CA ARG A 488 -4.95 13.16 11.93
C ARG A 488 -4.66 11.67 11.75
N LEU A 489 -3.80 11.09 12.57
CA LEU A 489 -3.45 9.67 12.56
C LEU A 489 -4.64 8.75 12.88
N ALA A 490 -5.56 9.19 13.74
CA ALA A 490 -6.77 8.45 14.06
C ALA A 490 -7.75 8.38 12.87
N THR A 491 -7.70 9.33 11.94
CA THR A 491 -8.62 9.43 10.79
C THR A 491 -8.47 8.24 9.82
N LYS A 492 -9.56 7.50 9.61
CA LYS A 492 -9.56 6.29 8.77
C LYS A 492 -9.08 6.55 7.33
N GLY A 493 -9.47 7.67 6.73
CA GLY A 493 -9.06 8.04 5.36
C GLY A 493 -7.61 8.49 5.22
N PHE A 494 -6.91 8.72 6.33
CA PHE A 494 -5.49 9.06 6.34
C PHE A 494 -4.60 7.83 6.58
N TYR A 495 -5.16 6.77 7.16
CA TYR A 495 -4.46 5.54 7.47
C TYR A 495 -4.23 4.67 6.23
N ARG A 496 -3.01 4.16 6.04
CA ARG A 496 -2.64 3.24 4.95
C ARG A 496 -2.61 1.78 5.41
N PRO A 497 -3.70 1.00 5.28
CA PRO A 497 -3.65 -0.44 5.58
C PRO A 497 -2.71 -1.17 4.62
N ARG A 498 -2.13 -2.30 5.06
CA ARG A 498 -1.28 -3.19 4.24
C ARG A 498 -0.05 -2.53 3.62
N HIS A 499 0.60 -1.65 4.37
CA HIS A 499 1.77 -0.90 3.92
C HIS A 499 2.65 -0.55 5.13
N ASN A 500 3.97 -0.48 4.95
CA ASN A 500 4.90 -0.04 5.99
C ASN A 500 4.60 1.37 6.56
N HIS A 501 4.02 2.31 5.79
CA HIS A 501 3.53 3.60 6.31
C HIS A 501 2.44 3.36 7.36
N GLY A 502 1.54 2.41 7.12
CA GLY A 502 0.49 2.04 8.07
C GLY A 502 1.03 1.47 9.38
N VAL A 503 2.13 0.71 9.35
CA VAL A 503 2.84 0.27 10.56
C VAL A 503 3.33 1.50 11.34
N THR A 504 3.94 2.45 10.64
CA THR A 504 4.46 3.70 11.22
C THR A 504 3.35 4.56 11.81
N GLN A 505 2.24 4.74 11.11
CA GLN A 505 1.07 5.48 11.59
C GLN A 505 0.42 4.80 12.80
N ALA A 506 0.32 3.47 12.80
CA ALA A 506 -0.27 2.73 13.91
C ALA A 506 0.60 2.80 15.16
N TYR A 507 1.92 2.66 15.00
CA TYR A 507 2.89 2.82 16.09
C TYR A 507 2.89 4.25 16.65
N ALA A 508 2.90 5.26 15.78
CA ALA A 508 2.81 6.66 16.19
C ALA A 508 1.53 6.96 16.98
N LEU A 509 0.36 6.52 16.48
CA LEU A 509 -0.90 6.69 17.19
C LEU A 509 -0.94 5.94 18.53
N PHE A 510 -0.32 4.75 18.59
CA PHE A 510 -0.18 3.98 19.82
C PHE A 510 0.62 4.76 20.88
N VAL A 511 1.81 5.27 20.52
CA VAL A 511 2.66 6.07 21.41
C VAL A 511 1.95 7.35 21.86
N VAL A 512 1.36 8.10 20.93
CA VAL A 512 0.60 9.32 21.24
C VAL A 512 -0.54 9.00 22.20
N GLY A 513 -1.34 7.98 21.92
CA GLY A 513 -2.48 7.59 22.75
C GLY A 513 -2.10 7.17 24.17
N LEU A 514 -0.91 6.61 24.39
CA LEU A 514 -0.41 6.28 25.73
C LEU A 514 0.04 7.52 26.49
N LEU A 515 0.82 8.40 25.84
CA LEU A 515 1.42 9.58 26.45
C LEU A 515 0.41 10.66 26.86
N ILE A 516 -0.63 10.86 26.06
CA ILE A 516 -1.65 11.89 26.28
C ILE A 516 -3.04 11.30 26.56
N SER A 517 -3.08 10.08 27.12
CA SER A 517 -4.31 9.34 27.43
C SER A 517 -5.29 10.09 28.34
N SER A 518 -4.80 11.02 29.16
CA SER A 518 -5.63 11.87 30.04
C SER A 518 -6.50 12.89 29.29
N PHE A 519 -6.23 13.13 28.00
CA PHE A 519 -7.10 13.96 27.18
C PHE A 519 -8.33 13.15 26.72
N PRO A 520 -9.56 13.64 26.93
CA PRO A 520 -10.78 12.89 26.58
C PRO A 520 -10.83 12.44 25.11
N GLU A 521 -10.29 13.25 24.18
CA GLU A 521 -10.27 12.89 22.77
C GLU A 521 -9.21 11.83 22.40
N ALA A 522 -8.13 11.75 23.19
CA ALA A 522 -7.09 10.74 23.03
C ALA A 522 -7.48 9.40 23.68
N THR A 523 -8.57 9.39 24.45
CA THR A 523 -9.12 8.18 25.07
C THR A 523 -9.42 7.15 23.98
N GLY A 524 -8.73 6.00 24.06
CA GLY A 524 -8.85 4.91 23.11
C GLY A 524 -7.94 4.97 21.88
N TRP A 525 -7.16 6.04 21.66
CA TRP A 525 -6.19 6.08 20.55
C TRP A 525 -5.11 5.01 20.68
N ALA A 526 -4.63 4.73 21.89
CA ALA A 526 -3.71 3.63 22.14
C ALA A 526 -4.32 2.29 21.67
N GLU A 527 -5.59 2.02 21.99
CA GLU A 527 -6.27 0.80 21.56
C GLU A 527 -6.43 0.74 20.03
N VAL A 528 -6.73 1.87 19.38
CA VAL A 528 -6.78 1.94 17.91
C VAL A 528 -5.41 1.66 17.30
N GLY A 529 -4.34 2.26 17.81
CA GLY A 529 -2.97 2.02 17.38
C GLY A 529 -2.56 0.56 17.57
N ARG A 530 -2.82 -0.02 18.75
CA ARG A 530 -2.55 -1.42 19.08
C ARG A 530 -3.27 -2.38 18.11
N ARG A 531 -4.58 -2.21 17.91
CA ARG A 531 -5.36 -3.04 16.96
C ARG A 531 -4.83 -2.93 15.53
N ARG A 532 -4.46 -1.73 15.10
CA ARG A 532 -3.88 -1.51 13.77
C ARG A 532 -2.51 -2.19 13.63
N LEU A 533 -1.68 -2.17 14.67
CA LEU A 533 -0.40 -2.91 14.67
C LEU A 533 -0.62 -4.43 14.58
N GLU A 534 -1.58 -4.97 15.33
CA GLU A 534 -1.94 -6.40 15.26
C GLU A 534 -2.48 -6.78 13.87
N GLN A 535 -3.32 -5.93 13.28
CA GLN A 535 -3.82 -6.11 11.92
C GLN A 535 -2.68 -6.06 10.88
N GLN A 536 -1.76 -5.10 10.98
CA GLN A 536 -0.62 -4.99 10.07
C GLN A 536 0.34 -6.18 10.22
N MET A 537 0.59 -6.65 11.46
CA MET A 537 1.36 -7.87 11.72
C MET A 537 0.72 -9.08 11.02
N ALA A 538 -0.59 -9.28 11.17
CA ALA A 538 -1.30 -10.39 10.55
C ALA A 538 -1.32 -10.32 9.01
N GLN A 539 -1.42 -9.12 8.45
CA GLN A 539 -1.57 -8.90 7.01
C GLN A 539 -0.24 -8.86 6.27
N ASN A 540 0.80 -8.24 6.83
CA ASN A 540 2.05 -7.95 6.12
C ASN A 540 3.19 -8.88 6.50
N VAL A 541 3.04 -9.71 7.53
CA VAL A 541 4.08 -10.67 7.93
C VAL A 541 3.58 -12.08 7.67
N SER A 542 4.37 -12.88 6.94
CA SER A 542 4.05 -14.28 6.62
C SER A 542 3.95 -15.14 7.88
N CYS A 543 3.30 -16.30 7.81
CA CYS A 543 3.23 -17.24 8.95
C CYS A 543 4.61 -17.70 9.45
N GLU A 544 5.62 -17.50 8.62
CA GLU A 544 7.04 -17.80 8.79
C GLU A 544 7.83 -16.61 9.34
N GLY A 545 7.19 -15.44 9.54
CA GLY A 545 7.82 -14.26 10.14
C GLY A 545 8.49 -13.31 9.14
N VAL A 546 8.45 -13.56 7.83
CA VAL A 546 9.09 -12.64 6.87
C VAL A 546 8.09 -11.60 6.38
N HIS A 547 8.55 -10.36 6.17
CA HIS A 547 7.68 -9.27 5.73
C HIS A 547 7.39 -9.39 4.23
N ARG A 548 6.13 -9.19 3.84
CA ARG A 548 5.61 -9.48 2.49
C ARG A 548 5.91 -8.40 1.44
N GLU A 549 6.52 -7.28 1.83
CA GLU A 549 7.02 -6.28 0.87
C GLU A 549 8.30 -6.71 0.15
N HIS A 550 8.82 -7.91 0.44
CA HIS A 550 9.97 -8.53 -0.25
C HIS A 550 11.24 -7.67 -0.27
N SER A 551 11.41 -6.83 0.75
CA SER A 551 12.64 -6.06 0.99
C SER A 551 13.19 -6.45 2.36
N PRO A 552 14.37 -7.10 2.42
CA PRO A 552 15.08 -7.35 3.68
C PRO A 552 15.26 -6.08 4.51
N PHE A 553 15.47 -4.92 3.89
CA PHE A 553 15.54 -3.65 4.62
C PHE A 553 14.21 -3.35 5.33
N TYR A 554 13.09 -3.41 4.60
CA TYR A 554 11.78 -3.15 5.18
C TYR A 554 11.36 -4.19 6.23
N HIS A 555 11.81 -5.44 6.11
CA HIS A 555 11.61 -6.46 7.15
C HIS A 555 12.18 -6.01 8.50
N PHE A 556 13.45 -5.59 8.56
CA PHE A 556 14.06 -5.11 9.81
C PHE A 556 13.51 -3.76 10.25
N TYR A 557 13.17 -2.88 9.29
CA TYR A 557 12.56 -1.58 9.57
C TYR A 557 11.23 -1.72 10.32
N VAL A 558 10.30 -2.56 9.83
CA VAL A 558 9.01 -2.75 10.49
C VAL A 558 9.10 -3.65 11.73
N PHE A 559 10.00 -4.64 11.75
CA PHE A 559 10.28 -5.44 12.95
C PHE A 559 10.60 -4.55 14.15
N LYS A 560 11.47 -3.55 13.95
CA LYS A 560 11.88 -2.65 15.03
C LYS A 560 10.72 -1.81 15.55
N GLN A 561 9.77 -1.44 14.71
CA GLN A 561 8.55 -0.74 15.13
C GLN A 561 7.65 -1.64 15.97
N PHE A 562 7.43 -2.88 15.55
CA PHE A 562 6.64 -3.84 16.33
C PHE A 562 7.28 -4.14 17.69
N LEU A 563 8.59 -4.35 17.73
CA LEU A 563 9.34 -4.55 18.96
C LEU A 563 9.28 -3.31 19.87
N SER A 564 9.42 -2.12 19.30
CA SER A 564 9.32 -0.87 20.05
C SER A 564 7.91 -0.66 20.61
N ALA A 565 6.87 -0.98 19.83
CA ALA A 565 5.49 -0.93 20.30
C ALA A 565 5.26 -1.92 21.45
N TYR A 566 5.74 -3.15 21.33
CA TYR A 566 5.65 -4.16 22.40
C TYR A 566 6.30 -3.67 23.70
N ARG A 567 7.55 -3.19 23.62
CA ARG A 567 8.30 -2.70 24.80
C ARG A 567 7.66 -1.45 25.42
N PHE A 568 7.26 -0.50 24.58
CA PHE A 568 6.64 0.73 25.04
C PHE A 568 5.26 0.47 25.65
N GLY A 569 4.48 -0.45 25.07
CA GLY A 569 3.20 -0.88 25.63
C GLY A 569 3.34 -1.54 27.00
N ALA A 570 4.35 -2.38 27.18
CA ALA A 570 4.63 -3.04 28.45
C ALA A 570 4.89 -2.04 29.60
N TRP A 571 5.46 -0.86 29.31
CA TRP A 571 5.65 0.20 30.31
C TRP A 571 4.33 0.80 30.81
N TYR A 572 3.26 0.71 30.02
CA TYR A 572 1.91 1.15 30.37
C TYR A 572 0.97 -0.02 30.67
N ASP A 573 1.49 -1.21 30.98
CA ASP A 573 0.74 -2.44 31.18
C ASP A 573 -0.19 -2.83 30.02
N VAL A 574 0.09 -2.34 28.80
CA VAL A 574 -0.65 -2.69 27.59
C VAL A 574 -0.02 -3.91 26.93
N ARG A 575 -0.80 -4.99 26.85
CA ARG A 575 -0.39 -6.25 26.25
C ARG A 575 -0.86 -6.37 24.80
N PHE A 576 -0.01 -6.95 23.96
CA PHE A 576 -0.38 -7.40 22.62
C PHE A 576 -0.89 -8.85 22.67
N SER A 577 -1.61 -9.27 21.62
CA SER A 577 -2.09 -10.63 21.50
C SER A 577 -0.94 -11.64 21.42
N ARG A 578 -1.22 -12.89 21.78
CA ARG A 578 -0.24 -13.98 21.69
C ARG A 578 0.26 -14.15 20.26
N GLU A 579 -0.64 -14.06 19.28
CA GLU A 579 -0.32 -14.19 17.86
C GLU A 579 0.64 -13.10 17.39
N PHE A 580 0.49 -11.87 17.91
CA PHE A 580 1.42 -10.78 17.63
C PHE A 580 2.81 -11.09 18.19
N CYS A 581 2.91 -11.52 19.45
CA CYS A 581 4.18 -11.87 20.08
C CYS A 581 4.86 -13.06 19.39
N ASP A 582 4.11 -14.12 19.09
CA ASP A 582 4.61 -15.31 18.39
C ASP A 582 5.12 -14.93 16.99
N ARG A 583 4.41 -14.05 16.28
CA ARG A 583 4.85 -13.56 14.97
C ARG A 583 6.09 -12.68 15.07
N LEU A 584 6.17 -11.82 16.08
CA LEU A 584 7.34 -10.95 16.33
C LEU A 584 8.61 -11.77 16.61
N ILE A 585 8.50 -12.88 17.35
CA ILE A 585 9.61 -13.83 17.55
C ILE A 585 10.05 -14.46 16.23
N LYS A 586 9.09 -14.93 15.42
CA LYS A 586 9.37 -15.51 14.10
C LYS A 586 10.04 -14.52 13.16
N MET A 587 9.69 -13.23 13.22
CA MET A 587 10.36 -12.20 12.44
C MET A 587 11.86 -12.18 12.71
N LEU A 588 12.27 -12.19 13.98
CA LEU A 588 13.68 -12.21 14.34
C LEU A 588 14.38 -13.50 13.90
N GLN A 589 13.73 -14.65 14.14
CA GLN A 589 14.25 -15.97 13.75
C GLN A 589 14.53 -16.03 12.26
N SER A 590 13.55 -15.64 11.43
CA SER A 590 13.71 -15.63 9.97
C SER A 590 14.71 -14.56 9.51
N GLY A 591 14.76 -13.41 10.20
CA GLY A 591 15.76 -12.37 10.00
C GLY A 591 17.21 -12.88 10.12
N THR A 592 17.48 -13.90 10.94
CA THR A 592 18.79 -14.58 11.01
C THR A 592 19.29 -14.99 9.63
N HIS A 593 18.39 -15.49 8.78
CA HIS A 593 18.73 -16.03 7.47
C HIS A 593 18.79 -14.97 6.36
N LEU A 594 18.27 -13.76 6.60
CA LEU A 594 18.24 -12.66 5.63
C LEU A 594 19.51 -11.80 5.61
N VAL A 595 20.55 -12.19 6.36
CA VAL A 595 21.82 -11.45 6.46
C VAL A 595 22.90 -12.20 5.68
N LYS A 596 23.60 -11.45 4.81
CA LYS A 596 24.75 -11.96 4.05
C LYS A 596 25.96 -12.16 4.96
N PRO A 597 26.92 -13.01 4.58
CA PRO A 597 28.07 -13.30 5.44
C PRO A 597 28.99 -12.09 5.73
N ASN A 598 29.01 -11.07 4.87
CA ASN A 598 29.68 -9.79 5.16
C ASN A 598 28.92 -8.86 6.13
N GLY A 599 27.76 -9.28 6.65
CA GLY A 599 26.92 -8.50 7.56
C GLY A 599 26.04 -7.45 6.89
N THR A 600 25.87 -7.51 5.57
CA THR A 600 24.93 -6.66 4.81
C THR A 600 23.66 -7.43 4.43
N LEU A 601 22.69 -6.76 3.84
CA LEU A 601 21.45 -7.39 3.35
C LEU A 601 21.54 -7.70 1.85
N PRO A 602 20.88 -8.77 1.35
CA PRO A 602 20.75 -8.99 -0.08
C PRO A 602 19.86 -7.90 -0.71
N ALA A 603 20.22 -7.44 -1.90
CA ALA A 603 19.62 -6.29 -2.56
C ALA A 603 18.30 -6.63 -3.29
N ILE A 604 17.45 -7.44 -2.66
CA ILE A 604 16.15 -7.84 -3.20
C ILE A 604 15.11 -6.74 -2.94
N GLY A 605 14.33 -6.43 -3.98
CA GLY A 605 13.33 -5.36 -3.97
C GLY A 605 13.97 -4.00 -3.72
N ASP A 606 13.26 -3.13 -3.00
CA ASP A 606 13.82 -1.85 -2.52
C ASP A 606 14.75 -2.09 -1.30
N THR A 607 15.81 -2.88 -1.48
CA THR A 607 16.95 -3.03 -0.56
C THR A 607 18.25 -2.71 -1.29
N CYS A 608 19.03 -1.75 -0.80
CA CYS A 608 20.35 -1.46 -1.35
C CYS A 608 21.40 -2.47 -0.88
N LYS A 609 22.42 -2.74 -1.70
CA LYS A 609 23.53 -3.67 -1.35
C LYS A 609 24.29 -3.31 -0.07
N SER A 610 24.30 -2.03 0.29
CA SER A 610 24.97 -1.48 1.47
C SER A 610 24.02 -1.27 2.65
N SER A 611 22.75 -1.70 2.53
CA SER A 611 21.75 -1.50 3.57
C SER A 611 22.20 -2.13 4.88
N PRO A 612 22.23 -1.35 5.97
CA PRO A 612 22.57 -1.87 7.28
C PRO A 612 21.42 -2.69 7.84
N VAL A 613 21.74 -3.58 8.78
CA VAL A 613 20.73 -4.20 9.62
C VAL A 613 20.17 -3.13 10.58
N ALA A 614 18.87 -2.86 10.52
CA ALA A 614 18.24 -1.73 11.22
C ALA A 614 18.06 -1.94 12.74
N VAL A 615 18.42 -3.10 13.27
CA VAL A 615 18.16 -3.54 14.65
C VAL A 615 19.48 -3.64 15.41
N ASN A 616 19.58 -2.99 16.57
CA ASN A 616 20.78 -3.07 17.40
C ASN A 616 20.87 -4.45 18.07
N ARG A 617 22.09 -4.95 18.25
CA ARG A 617 22.38 -6.22 18.93
C ARG A 617 21.72 -6.30 20.31
N LYS A 618 21.81 -5.23 21.10
CA LYS A 618 21.18 -5.13 22.43
C LYS A 618 19.65 -5.09 22.38
N ASP A 619 19.06 -4.75 21.23
CA ASP A 619 17.61 -4.66 21.10
C ASP A 619 16.95 -6.03 21.10
N VAL A 620 17.69 -7.13 20.90
CA VAL A 620 17.09 -8.44 20.61
C VAL A 620 17.65 -9.58 21.46
N THR A 621 18.29 -9.25 22.58
CA THR A 621 18.74 -10.23 23.58
C THR A 621 17.66 -10.49 24.64
N ASP A 622 17.88 -11.56 25.41
CA ASP A 622 17.07 -12.13 26.50
C ASP A 622 15.61 -12.50 26.18
N TRP A 623 14.81 -11.58 25.64
CA TRP A 623 13.38 -11.82 25.36
C TRP A 623 13.15 -12.88 24.27
N PHE A 624 14.09 -13.02 23.33
CA PHE A 624 13.95 -13.89 22.16
C PHE A 624 14.56 -15.29 22.33
N GLY A 625 15.09 -15.62 23.51
CA GLY A 625 15.71 -16.91 23.79
C GLY A 625 16.71 -17.32 22.71
N GLU A 626 16.57 -18.55 22.20
CA GLU A 626 17.47 -19.09 21.17
C GLU A 626 17.42 -18.31 19.85
N GLY A 627 16.24 -17.80 19.44
CA GLY A 627 16.11 -16.99 18.22
C GLY A 627 16.91 -15.68 18.29
N GLY A 628 17.03 -15.11 19.48
CA GLY A 628 17.90 -13.95 19.73
C GLY A 628 19.38 -14.27 19.59
N LYS A 629 19.80 -15.43 20.10
CA LYS A 629 21.20 -15.88 20.03
C LYS A 629 21.63 -16.22 18.61
N THR A 630 20.79 -16.91 17.82
CA THR A 630 21.07 -17.25 16.42
C THR A 630 21.13 -16.01 15.53
N TYR A 631 20.21 -15.08 15.75
CA TYR A 631 20.24 -13.79 15.08
C TYR A 631 21.54 -13.03 15.43
N HIS A 632 21.90 -12.99 16.72
CA HIS A 632 23.10 -12.32 17.17
C HIS A 632 24.36 -12.89 16.52
N TYR A 633 24.44 -14.22 16.38
CA TYR A 633 25.51 -14.91 15.67
C TYR A 633 25.63 -14.46 14.22
N SER A 634 24.51 -14.38 13.49
CA SER A 634 24.49 -13.91 12.11
C SER A 634 24.98 -12.44 11.98
N VAL A 635 24.41 -11.52 12.75
CA VAL A 635 24.73 -10.08 12.63
C VAL A 635 26.09 -9.69 13.22
N THR A 636 26.68 -10.56 14.05
CA THR A 636 28.05 -10.41 14.54
C THR A 636 29.06 -11.08 13.64
N GLN A 637 28.62 -11.75 12.57
CA GLN A 637 29.46 -12.52 11.67
C GLN A 637 30.21 -13.64 12.39
N GLY A 638 29.47 -14.39 13.23
CA GLY A 638 29.93 -15.56 13.96
C GLY A 638 30.68 -15.29 15.26
N ARG A 639 30.77 -14.03 15.71
CA ARG A 639 31.56 -13.66 16.90
C ARG A 639 30.85 -13.91 18.23
N GLU A 640 29.54 -13.66 18.29
CA GLU A 640 28.75 -13.72 19.54
C GLU A 640 27.38 -14.34 19.28
N GLY A 641 26.87 -15.14 20.22
CA GLY A 641 25.58 -15.85 20.07
C GLY A 641 25.79 -17.33 19.81
N SER A 642 24.74 -18.01 19.32
CA SER A 642 24.77 -19.45 19.01
C SER A 642 24.66 -19.67 17.50
N GLN A 643 25.41 -20.64 17.00
CA GLN A 643 25.38 -20.96 15.58
C GLN A 643 24.00 -21.53 15.18
N PRO A 644 23.37 -21.02 14.10
CA PRO A 644 22.15 -21.61 13.58
C PRO A 644 22.39 -23.03 13.04
N GLN A 645 21.43 -23.92 13.28
CA GLN A 645 21.54 -25.34 12.92
C GLN A 645 21.35 -25.62 11.43
N VAL A 646 20.53 -24.80 10.76
CA VAL A 646 20.23 -24.96 9.34
C VAL A 646 21.03 -23.96 8.52
N THR A 647 21.57 -24.40 7.39
CA THR A 647 22.30 -23.53 6.46
C THR A 647 21.36 -22.90 5.45
N SER A 648 20.64 -23.74 4.70
CA SER A 648 19.69 -23.34 3.66
C SER A 648 18.25 -23.41 4.18
N VAL A 649 17.43 -22.42 3.84
CA VAL A 649 16.03 -22.30 4.28
C VAL A 649 15.12 -21.79 3.16
N ILE A 650 13.85 -22.13 3.23
CA ILE A 650 12.81 -21.60 2.34
C ILE A 650 11.68 -20.97 3.15
N PHE A 651 11.14 -19.88 2.62
CA PHE A 651 9.96 -19.16 3.12
C PHE A 651 8.90 -19.10 2.00
N PRO A 652 8.20 -20.21 1.68
CA PRO A 652 7.20 -20.27 0.60
C PRO A 652 6.03 -19.28 0.70
N ASP A 653 5.62 -18.87 1.91
CA ASP A 653 4.56 -17.86 2.06
C ASP A 653 5.13 -16.45 1.85
N ALA A 654 6.37 -16.21 2.25
CA ALA A 654 7.05 -14.94 2.00
C ALA A 654 7.75 -14.84 0.65
N GLY A 655 7.75 -15.90 -0.15
CA GLY A 655 8.31 -15.89 -1.49
C GLY A 655 9.84 -15.77 -1.55
N LEU A 656 10.58 -16.33 -0.59
CA LEU A 656 12.06 -16.28 -0.56
C LEU A 656 12.68 -17.65 -0.28
N ALA A 657 13.87 -17.91 -0.83
CA ALA A 657 14.74 -19.00 -0.43
C ALA A 657 16.16 -18.48 -0.20
N MET A 658 16.85 -19.04 0.79
CA MET A 658 18.24 -18.70 1.11
C MET A 658 19.07 -19.98 1.09
N PHE A 659 20.09 -19.99 0.25
CA PHE A 659 21.12 -21.03 0.24
C PHE A 659 22.33 -20.54 1.03
N ARG A 660 22.91 -21.42 1.84
CA ARG A 660 24.15 -21.10 2.56
C ARG A 660 25.03 -22.33 2.66
N SER A 661 26.32 -22.14 2.48
CA SER A 661 27.32 -23.21 2.61
C SER A 661 27.66 -23.56 4.06
N GLY A 662 27.55 -22.59 4.97
CA GLY A 662 27.89 -22.78 6.38
C GLY A 662 27.77 -21.48 7.16
N TRP A 663 28.21 -21.54 8.41
CA TRP A 663 28.17 -20.43 9.36
C TRP A 663 29.55 -20.11 9.94
N GLY A 664 30.63 -20.42 9.22
CA GLY A 664 32.00 -20.18 9.68
C GLY A 664 32.76 -21.42 10.16
N ASN A 665 32.21 -22.63 9.97
CA ASN A 665 32.79 -23.86 10.53
C ASN A 665 33.84 -24.49 9.63
N ARG A 666 33.67 -24.40 8.31
CA ARG A 666 34.57 -24.99 7.30
C ARG A 666 35.49 -23.97 6.66
N ARG A 667 35.14 -22.69 6.76
CA ARG A 667 35.87 -21.53 6.23
C ARG A 667 35.53 -20.30 7.07
N PRO A 668 36.28 -19.19 6.97
CA PRO A 668 35.91 -17.96 7.64
C PRO A 668 34.47 -17.55 7.36
N PHE A 669 33.75 -17.02 8.35
CA PHE A 669 32.33 -16.65 8.23
C PHE A 669 32.08 -15.78 7.00
N GLN A 670 32.90 -14.76 6.77
CA GLN A 670 32.78 -13.83 5.65
C GLN A 670 33.06 -14.50 4.29
N GLU A 671 33.75 -15.64 4.26
CA GLU A 671 34.01 -16.37 3.03
C GLU A 671 32.92 -17.38 2.69
N GLU A 672 31.92 -17.55 3.56
CA GLU A 672 30.77 -18.41 3.28
C GLU A 672 30.03 -17.97 2.01
N ILE A 673 29.58 -18.98 1.27
CA ILE A 673 28.76 -18.82 0.08
C ILE A 673 27.31 -18.71 0.50
N PHE A 674 26.64 -17.70 -0.05
CA PHE A 674 25.26 -17.35 0.22
C PHE A 674 24.56 -17.00 -1.09
N ALA A 675 23.36 -17.52 -1.30
CA ALA A 675 22.49 -17.07 -2.38
C ALA A 675 21.08 -16.82 -1.87
N SER A 676 20.46 -15.75 -2.37
CA SER A 676 19.07 -15.42 -2.09
C SER A 676 18.26 -15.59 -3.38
N VAL A 677 17.08 -16.20 -3.31
CA VAL A 677 16.23 -16.43 -4.47
C VAL A 677 14.84 -15.90 -4.20
N ARG A 678 14.27 -15.19 -5.17
CA ARG A 678 12.89 -14.71 -5.11
C ARG A 678 11.93 -15.68 -5.78
N LEU A 679 10.95 -16.13 -5.03
CA LEU A 679 9.97 -17.12 -5.49
C LEU A 679 8.67 -16.46 -5.97
N CYS A 680 8.32 -15.28 -5.45
CA CYS A 680 6.99 -14.68 -5.66
C CYS A 680 7.07 -13.15 -5.78
N THR A 681 6.10 -12.58 -6.48
CA THR A 681 5.85 -11.14 -6.56
C THR A 681 4.46 -10.83 -6.02
N TYR A 682 4.39 -10.09 -4.90
CA TYR A 682 3.13 -9.58 -4.34
C TYR A 682 2.94 -8.14 -4.79
N ASP A 683 1.70 -7.78 -5.11
CA ASP A 683 1.33 -6.40 -5.45
C ASP A 683 1.49 -5.50 -4.22
N THR A 684 2.64 -4.83 -4.15
CA THR A 684 3.09 -4.02 -3.02
C THR A 684 3.85 -2.80 -3.54
N SER A 685 4.02 -1.76 -2.72
CA SER A 685 4.69 -0.51 -3.13
C SER A 685 6.16 -0.67 -3.55
N HIS A 686 6.80 -1.79 -3.19
CA HIS A 686 8.21 -2.08 -3.44
C HIS A 686 8.40 -3.29 -4.37
N VAL A 687 7.40 -3.59 -5.21
CA VAL A 687 7.41 -4.76 -6.10
C VAL A 687 8.32 -4.55 -7.32
N HIS A 688 9.17 -5.54 -7.57
CA HIS A 688 9.91 -5.70 -8.82
C HIS A 688 9.35 -6.90 -9.60
N ARG A 689 9.55 -6.92 -10.92
CA ARG A 689 9.06 -7.99 -11.84
C ARG A 689 10.15 -9.02 -12.10
N ASP A 690 10.56 -9.71 -11.04
CA ASP A 690 11.86 -10.37 -10.87
C ASP A 690 11.71 -11.81 -10.36
N GLN A 691 10.60 -12.47 -10.65
CA GLN A 691 10.37 -13.80 -10.14
C GLN A 691 11.44 -14.77 -10.67
N GLY A 692 11.97 -15.57 -9.77
CA GLY A 692 13.11 -16.45 -10.01
C GLY A 692 14.47 -15.76 -9.98
N THR A 693 14.56 -14.42 -9.80
CA THR A 693 15.84 -13.73 -9.62
C THR A 693 16.60 -14.31 -8.43
N PHE A 694 17.92 -14.21 -8.49
CA PHE A 694 18.79 -14.59 -7.39
C PHE A 694 20.03 -13.70 -7.30
N GLU A 695 20.60 -13.59 -6.11
CA GLU A 695 21.94 -13.05 -5.89
C GLU A 695 22.90 -14.15 -5.44
N LEU A 696 24.19 -13.98 -5.69
CA LEU A 696 25.24 -14.89 -5.28
C LEU A 696 26.42 -14.12 -4.65
N TYR A 697 26.66 -14.40 -3.38
CA TYR A 697 27.82 -13.97 -2.61
C TYR A 697 28.74 -15.17 -2.34
N ALA A 698 30.04 -15.00 -2.52
CA ALA A 698 31.03 -16.03 -2.24
C ALA A 698 32.40 -15.43 -1.88
N TYR A 699 33.12 -16.10 -0.98
CA TYR A 699 34.53 -15.80 -0.69
C TYR A 699 34.81 -14.33 -0.34
N GLY A 700 33.89 -13.66 0.35
CA GLY A 700 34.07 -12.27 0.75
C GLY A 700 33.35 -11.24 -0.13
N ALA A 701 32.88 -11.60 -1.33
CA ALA A 701 32.38 -10.65 -2.31
C ALA A 701 31.04 -11.07 -2.96
N ASP A 702 30.26 -10.06 -3.39
CA ASP A 702 29.13 -10.27 -4.30
C ASP A 702 29.66 -10.59 -5.70
N LEU A 703 29.10 -11.61 -6.37
CA LEU A 703 29.52 -12.07 -7.69
C LEU A 703 28.40 -11.90 -8.72
N ILE A 704 27.21 -12.41 -8.41
CA ILE A 704 25.96 -12.14 -9.14
C ILE A 704 25.10 -11.26 -8.24
N VAL A 705 24.67 -10.12 -8.76
CA VAL A 705 23.96 -9.09 -7.99
C VAL A 705 22.60 -8.83 -8.60
N ASP A 706 21.63 -8.41 -7.80
CA ASP A 706 20.43 -7.79 -8.33
C ASP A 706 20.77 -6.33 -8.72
N SER A 707 20.07 -5.78 -9.72
CA SER A 707 20.20 -4.35 -10.01
C SER A 707 19.69 -3.49 -8.85
N GLY A 708 18.84 -4.04 -7.96
CA GLY A 708 18.49 -3.48 -6.66
C GLY A 708 17.58 -2.24 -6.70
N GLY A 709 17.30 -1.71 -5.52
CA GLY A 709 16.49 -0.50 -5.30
C GLY A 709 16.57 -0.04 -3.83
N PRO A 710 15.99 1.11 -3.44
CA PRO A 710 15.17 1.99 -4.26
C PRO A 710 15.98 2.92 -5.16
N PHE A 711 15.60 2.96 -6.44
CA PHE A 711 15.83 4.14 -7.27
C PHE A 711 14.70 5.15 -7.02
N ALA A 712 14.95 6.44 -7.31
CA ALA A 712 14.03 7.51 -6.96
C ALA A 712 12.62 7.30 -7.55
N TYR A 713 11.60 7.40 -6.70
CA TYR A 713 10.21 7.32 -7.11
C TYR A 713 9.87 8.46 -8.08
N GLY A 714 9.20 8.11 -9.19
CA GLY A 714 8.87 9.06 -10.26
C GLY A 714 10.01 9.31 -11.26
N ASP A 715 11.22 8.79 -11.03
CA ASP A 715 12.30 8.84 -12.02
C ASP A 715 12.08 7.78 -13.12
N PRO A 716 12.19 8.13 -14.42
CA PRO A 716 12.03 7.17 -15.51
C PRO A 716 12.95 5.94 -15.43
N MET A 717 14.14 6.10 -14.86
CA MET A 717 15.09 5.00 -14.67
C MET A 717 14.57 3.95 -13.67
N ARG A 718 13.66 4.33 -12.75
CA ARG A 718 13.04 3.37 -11.83
C ARG A 718 12.29 2.28 -12.59
N GLU A 719 11.66 2.60 -13.73
CA GLU A 719 10.97 1.60 -14.55
C GLU A 719 11.91 0.49 -15.03
N PHE A 720 13.18 0.81 -15.33
CA PHE A 720 14.19 -0.19 -15.63
C PHE A 720 14.54 -1.03 -14.39
N PHE A 721 14.82 -0.40 -13.24
CA PHE A 721 15.20 -1.12 -12.02
C PHE A 721 14.13 -2.08 -11.47
N ILE A 722 12.84 -1.84 -11.79
CA ILE A 722 11.74 -2.75 -11.43
C ILE A 722 11.32 -3.70 -12.58
N SER A 723 12.01 -3.63 -13.71
CA SER A 723 11.74 -4.45 -14.92
C SER A 723 12.45 -5.79 -14.84
N THR A 724 11.90 -6.83 -15.48
CA THR A 724 12.51 -8.17 -15.52
C THR A 724 13.91 -8.16 -16.13
N ALA A 725 14.17 -7.25 -17.06
CA ALA A 725 15.46 -7.11 -17.72
C ALA A 725 16.60 -6.66 -16.78
N ALA A 726 16.28 -6.13 -15.59
CA ALA A 726 17.25 -5.74 -14.57
C ALA A 726 17.53 -6.84 -13.52
N HIS A 727 17.00 -8.05 -13.74
CA HIS A 727 17.07 -9.14 -12.76
C HIS A 727 17.65 -10.42 -13.34
N ASN A 728 18.12 -11.31 -12.46
CA ASN A 728 18.79 -12.55 -12.85
C ASN A 728 17.77 -13.65 -13.17
N THR A 729 16.92 -13.43 -14.16
CA THR A 729 15.85 -14.34 -14.59
C THR A 729 15.73 -14.36 -16.12
N VAL A 730 14.67 -14.93 -16.68
CA VAL A 730 14.44 -14.99 -18.13
C VAL A 730 13.45 -13.91 -18.57
N VAL A 731 13.84 -13.15 -19.59
CA VAL A 731 13.00 -12.18 -20.31
C VAL A 731 12.38 -12.87 -21.55
N VAL A 732 11.08 -12.69 -21.76
CA VAL A 732 10.36 -13.21 -22.94
C VAL A 732 9.93 -12.06 -23.83
N ASP A 733 10.34 -12.07 -25.10
CA ASP A 733 10.02 -11.06 -26.12
C ASP A 733 10.29 -9.60 -25.68
N GLY A 734 11.32 -9.39 -24.85
CA GLY A 734 11.63 -8.07 -24.28
C GLY A 734 10.61 -7.54 -23.28
N ARG A 735 9.69 -8.38 -22.78
CA ARG A 735 8.59 -7.99 -21.89
C ARG A 735 8.90 -8.30 -20.43
N ASN A 736 8.25 -7.55 -19.56
CA ASN A 736 8.26 -7.82 -18.14
C ASN A 736 7.28 -8.95 -17.76
N GLN A 737 7.66 -9.70 -16.73
CA GLN A 737 6.78 -10.63 -16.02
C GLN A 737 5.59 -9.90 -15.40
N GLU A 738 4.42 -10.53 -15.44
CA GLU A 738 3.27 -10.16 -14.62
C GLU A 738 3.50 -10.50 -13.15
N ILE A 739 2.86 -9.74 -12.26
CA ILE A 739 2.88 -10.00 -10.81
C ILE A 739 2.16 -11.33 -10.55
N GLY A 740 2.76 -12.19 -9.75
CA GLY A 740 2.24 -13.52 -9.48
C GLY A 740 3.03 -14.30 -8.43
N LYS A 741 2.62 -15.54 -8.20
CA LYS A 741 3.26 -16.45 -7.24
C LYS A 741 3.82 -17.65 -7.99
N ALA A 742 5.12 -17.95 -7.85
CA ALA A 742 5.61 -19.24 -8.32
C ALA A 742 5.12 -20.36 -7.41
N VAL A 743 4.83 -21.50 -8.02
CA VAL A 743 4.61 -22.76 -7.31
C VAL A 743 5.99 -23.35 -7.02
N VAL A 744 6.29 -23.56 -5.73
CA VAL A 744 7.45 -24.36 -5.33
C VAL A 744 7.11 -25.82 -5.63
N ARG A 745 7.77 -26.39 -6.64
CA ARG A 745 7.61 -27.79 -7.05
C ARG A 745 8.46 -28.72 -6.19
N GLN A 746 9.65 -28.26 -5.80
CA GLN A 746 10.57 -29.02 -4.96
C GLN A 746 11.42 -28.07 -4.11
N TRP A 747 11.64 -28.46 -2.86
CA TRP A 747 12.66 -27.93 -1.98
C TRP A 747 13.29 -29.10 -1.23
N GLN A 748 14.58 -29.31 -1.41
CA GLN A 748 15.31 -30.42 -0.77
C GLN A 748 16.68 -29.93 -0.34
N THR A 749 17.09 -30.31 0.86
CA THR A 749 18.44 -30.08 1.37
C THR A 749 19.07 -31.42 1.72
N SER A 750 20.36 -31.57 1.45
CA SER A 750 21.10 -32.80 1.72
C SER A 750 22.58 -32.49 2.00
N ASN A 751 23.36 -33.53 2.30
CA ASN A 751 24.80 -33.39 2.50
C ASN A 751 25.58 -33.13 1.20
N ASP A 752 24.97 -33.41 0.04
CA ASP A 752 25.62 -33.30 -1.27
C ASP A 752 25.15 -32.06 -2.03
N CYS A 753 23.84 -31.80 -2.03
CA CYS A 753 23.26 -30.63 -2.70
C CYS A 753 21.98 -30.14 -2.04
N ASP A 754 21.65 -28.88 -2.32
CA ASP A 754 20.33 -28.31 -2.03
C ASP A 754 19.64 -27.96 -3.36
N VAL A 755 18.36 -28.28 -3.50
CA VAL A 755 17.59 -28.18 -4.74
C VAL A 755 16.35 -27.33 -4.51
N LEU A 756 16.13 -26.37 -5.39
CA LEU A 756 14.90 -25.60 -5.49
C LEU A 756 14.36 -25.68 -6.92
N VAL A 757 13.10 -26.10 -7.06
CA VAL A 757 12.38 -26.04 -8.34
C VAL A 757 11.16 -25.15 -8.16
N ILE A 758 11.06 -24.10 -8.97
CA ILE A 758 9.91 -23.20 -9.03
C ILE A 758 9.31 -23.18 -10.43
N GLU A 759 7.99 -23.00 -10.51
CA GLU A 759 7.27 -22.87 -11.77
C GLU A 759 6.26 -21.73 -11.72
N HIS A 760 6.17 -20.95 -12.79
CA HIS A 760 5.19 -19.90 -12.92
C HIS A 760 4.77 -19.63 -14.36
N ARG A 761 3.70 -18.83 -14.48
CA ARG A 761 3.08 -18.41 -15.74
C ARG A 761 2.96 -16.88 -15.80
N SER A 762 4.03 -16.19 -15.39
CA SER A 762 4.06 -14.72 -15.37
C SER A 762 4.15 -14.10 -16.76
N TYR A 763 4.22 -14.93 -17.81
CA TYR A 763 4.14 -14.51 -19.20
C TYR A 763 2.93 -15.19 -19.83
N PRO A 764 2.02 -14.44 -20.48
CA PRO A 764 0.87 -15.04 -21.14
C PRO A 764 1.28 -16.12 -22.14
N GLY A 765 0.81 -17.35 -21.92
CA GLY A 765 1.08 -18.49 -22.80
C GLY A 765 2.44 -19.19 -22.61
N VAL A 766 3.28 -18.74 -21.68
CA VAL A 766 4.59 -19.34 -21.40
C VAL A 766 4.62 -19.90 -19.98
N VAL A 767 5.04 -21.16 -19.84
CA VAL A 767 5.37 -21.76 -18.55
C VAL A 767 6.87 -21.66 -18.35
N HIS A 768 7.30 -20.95 -17.31
CA HIS A 768 8.71 -20.87 -16.92
C HIS A 768 8.92 -21.73 -15.68
N ARG A 769 9.76 -22.76 -15.81
CA ARG A 769 10.26 -23.57 -14.72
C ARG A 769 11.75 -23.30 -14.53
N ARG A 770 12.15 -22.99 -13.30
CA ARG A 770 13.54 -22.77 -12.91
C ARG A 770 13.95 -23.76 -11.83
N THR A 771 15.07 -24.43 -12.07
CA THR A 771 15.74 -25.34 -11.13
C THR A 771 17.07 -24.73 -10.72
N ILE A 772 17.28 -24.52 -9.43
CA ILE A 772 18.55 -24.07 -8.84
C ILE A 772 19.07 -25.21 -7.97
N ILE A 773 20.26 -25.69 -8.30
CA ILE A 773 20.95 -26.74 -7.56
C ILE A 773 22.22 -26.14 -6.96
N PHE A 774 22.33 -26.13 -5.65
CA PHE A 774 23.53 -25.72 -4.93
C PHE A 774 24.32 -26.96 -4.53
N VAL A 775 25.41 -27.25 -5.25
CA VAL A 775 26.18 -28.50 -5.12
C VAL A 775 27.44 -28.27 -4.29
N ARG A 776 27.74 -29.15 -3.35
CA ARG A 776 28.98 -29.11 -2.54
C ARG A 776 30.16 -29.69 -3.34
N PRO A 777 31.43 -29.24 -3.18
CA PRO A 777 31.93 -28.19 -2.29
C PRO A 777 31.78 -26.77 -2.87
N TYR A 778 30.60 -26.47 -3.44
CA TYR A 778 29.96 -25.16 -3.60
C TYR A 778 30.12 -24.50 -4.98
N TYR A 779 29.26 -24.92 -5.90
CA TYR A 779 28.89 -24.24 -7.15
C TYR A 779 27.38 -24.35 -7.37
N PHE A 780 26.85 -23.65 -8.39
CA PHE A 780 25.43 -23.69 -8.72
C PHE A 780 25.21 -24.23 -10.12
N VAL A 781 24.13 -25.00 -10.30
CA VAL A 781 23.53 -25.28 -11.60
C VAL A 781 22.19 -24.58 -11.65
N VAL A 782 22.01 -23.70 -12.63
CA VAL A 782 20.76 -23.00 -12.90
C VAL A 782 20.21 -23.51 -14.22
N ALA A 783 19.07 -24.20 -14.16
CA ALA A 783 18.38 -24.70 -15.33
C ALA A 783 17.02 -24.00 -15.49
N ASP A 784 16.79 -23.41 -16.66
CA ASP A 784 15.51 -22.81 -17.03
C ASP A 784 14.88 -23.60 -18.16
N ARG A 785 13.65 -24.07 -17.98
CA ARG A 785 12.82 -24.67 -19.03
C ARG A 785 11.61 -23.78 -19.26
N LEU A 786 11.46 -23.33 -20.50
CA LEU A 786 10.35 -22.49 -20.94
C LEU A 786 9.56 -23.25 -21.99
N ASN A 787 8.26 -23.40 -21.77
CA ASN A 787 7.37 -24.11 -22.69
C ASN A 787 6.22 -23.20 -23.11
N ALA A 788 5.99 -23.10 -24.42
CA ALA A 788 4.93 -22.32 -25.02
C ALA A 788 4.35 -23.02 -26.27
N LEU A 789 3.17 -22.57 -26.71
CA LEU A 789 2.54 -23.03 -27.95
C LEU A 789 2.91 -22.18 -29.17
N ARG A 790 3.69 -21.13 -28.99
CA ARG A 790 4.08 -20.18 -30.04
C ARG A 790 5.57 -19.90 -29.92
N LEU A 791 6.17 -19.49 -31.03
CA LEU A 791 7.54 -19.05 -31.06
C LEU A 791 7.71 -17.78 -30.21
N HIS A 792 8.72 -17.80 -29.34
CA HIS A 792 9.15 -16.66 -28.54
C HIS A 792 10.67 -16.51 -28.61
N THR A 793 11.16 -15.31 -28.26
CA THR A 793 12.57 -15.08 -27.96
C THR A 793 12.76 -15.03 -26.44
N TYR A 794 13.70 -15.84 -25.95
CA TYR A 794 14.01 -15.99 -24.55
C TYR A 794 15.43 -15.49 -24.27
N THR A 795 15.58 -14.61 -23.29
CA THR A 795 16.88 -14.05 -22.88
C THR A 795 17.11 -14.31 -21.40
N GLN A 796 18.02 -15.21 -21.06
CA GLN A 796 18.45 -15.49 -19.69
C GLN A 796 19.53 -14.49 -19.27
N MET A 797 19.32 -13.84 -18.12
CA MET A 797 20.11 -12.71 -17.67
C MET A 797 20.96 -13.06 -16.45
N PHE A 798 22.23 -12.63 -16.45
CA PHE A 798 23.09 -12.64 -15.27
C PHE A 798 23.83 -11.30 -15.12
N HIS A 799 23.61 -10.62 -14.01
CA HIS A 799 24.18 -9.31 -13.69
C HIS A 799 25.40 -9.52 -12.79
N LEU A 800 26.59 -9.23 -13.32
CA LEU A 800 27.84 -9.35 -12.59
C LEU A 800 28.02 -8.17 -11.63
N ALA A 801 28.70 -8.40 -10.51
CA ALA A 801 29.13 -7.31 -9.64
C ALA A 801 30.11 -6.36 -10.37
N ALA A 802 30.01 -5.05 -10.11
CA ALA A 802 30.78 -4.02 -10.83
C ALA A 802 32.32 -4.19 -10.85
N PRO A 803 32.98 -4.76 -9.82
CA PRO A 803 34.42 -5.05 -9.86
C PRO A 803 34.82 -6.17 -10.83
N LEU A 804 33.87 -6.97 -11.30
CA LEU A 804 34.14 -8.05 -12.25
C LEU A 804 34.21 -7.51 -13.68
N ARG A 805 35.12 -8.11 -14.47
CA ARG A 805 35.26 -7.90 -15.90
C ARG A 805 35.02 -9.23 -16.59
N ALA A 806 34.05 -9.27 -17.49
CA ALA A 806 33.70 -10.46 -18.24
C ALA A 806 34.56 -10.61 -19.50
N HIS A 807 35.06 -11.82 -19.73
CA HIS A 807 35.78 -12.23 -20.92
C HIS A 807 35.05 -13.42 -21.53
N LEU A 808 34.76 -13.34 -22.82
CA LEU A 808 34.04 -14.38 -23.55
C LEU A 808 35.04 -15.39 -24.15
N GLU A 809 34.90 -16.66 -23.78
CA GLU A 809 35.64 -17.79 -24.34
C GLU A 809 34.65 -18.78 -24.97
N GLY A 810 34.45 -18.68 -26.29
CA GLY A 810 33.35 -19.37 -26.96
C GLY A 810 32.01 -18.80 -26.50
N LEU A 811 31.25 -19.58 -25.71
CA LEU A 811 30.01 -19.15 -25.05
C LEU A 811 30.14 -19.04 -23.52
N THR A 812 31.29 -19.44 -22.97
CA THR A 812 31.58 -19.39 -21.54
C THR A 812 32.06 -17.99 -21.16
N ILE A 813 31.58 -17.47 -20.03
CA ILE A 813 32.11 -16.23 -19.46
C ILE A 813 33.09 -16.57 -18.34
N ARG A 814 34.34 -16.13 -18.50
CA ARG A 814 35.29 -16.04 -17.38
C ARG A 814 35.33 -14.62 -16.88
N THR A 815 35.51 -14.44 -15.58
CA THR A 815 35.68 -13.11 -15.00
C THR A 815 37.05 -12.90 -14.41
N THR A 816 37.57 -11.68 -14.56
CA THR A 816 38.67 -11.16 -13.73
C THR A 816 38.11 -10.12 -12.76
N ASN A 817 38.80 -9.91 -11.64
CA ASN A 817 38.41 -8.93 -10.64
C ASN A 817 39.43 -7.79 -10.60
N VAL A 818 38.99 -6.54 -10.77
CA VAL A 818 39.88 -5.37 -10.83
C VAL A 818 40.67 -5.13 -9.54
N SER A 819 40.23 -5.71 -8.43
CA SER A 819 40.89 -5.61 -7.12
C SER A 819 41.57 -6.91 -6.69
N ASN A 820 41.83 -7.83 -7.62
CA ASN A 820 42.33 -9.19 -7.33
C ASN A 820 41.47 -9.95 -6.30
N GLY A 821 40.16 -9.68 -6.29
CA GLY A 821 39.19 -10.37 -5.45
C GLY A 821 38.68 -11.68 -6.07
N PRO A 822 37.66 -12.30 -5.45
CA PRO A 822 36.98 -13.48 -5.99
C PRO A 822 36.42 -13.25 -7.39
N THR A 823 36.30 -14.34 -8.16
CA THR A 823 35.77 -14.35 -9.52
C THR A 823 34.69 -15.43 -9.66
N ILE A 824 34.04 -15.45 -10.82
CA ILE A 824 33.05 -16.47 -11.19
C ILE A 824 33.22 -16.88 -12.65
N GLN A 825 33.03 -18.18 -12.93
CA GLN A 825 32.87 -18.70 -14.28
C GLN A 825 31.40 -19.04 -14.52
N VAL A 826 30.88 -18.65 -15.69
CA VAL A 826 29.49 -18.87 -16.11
C VAL A 826 29.53 -19.71 -17.39
N MET A 827 29.13 -20.99 -17.27
CA MET A 827 29.34 -22.00 -18.30
C MET A 827 27.99 -22.53 -18.81
N PRO A 828 27.50 -22.07 -19.97
CA PRO A 828 26.30 -22.64 -20.58
C PRO A 828 26.62 -24.00 -21.18
N LEU A 829 25.90 -25.03 -20.76
CA LEU A 829 26.13 -26.42 -21.18
C LEU A 829 25.31 -26.81 -22.41
N PHE A 830 24.16 -26.16 -22.63
CA PHE A 830 23.36 -26.38 -23.83
C PHE A 830 23.60 -25.26 -24.83
N GLN A 831 24.57 -25.45 -25.73
CA GLN A 831 25.10 -24.36 -26.57
C GLN A 831 24.46 -24.24 -27.95
N ALA A 832 23.77 -25.28 -28.44
CA ALA A 832 23.13 -25.26 -29.74
C ALA A 832 22.10 -24.11 -29.85
N GLY A 833 22.26 -23.25 -30.86
CA GLY A 833 21.37 -22.10 -31.10
C GLY A 833 21.44 -20.99 -30.03
N LEU A 834 22.44 -21.01 -29.15
CA LEU A 834 22.62 -20.00 -28.10
C LEU A 834 23.46 -18.82 -28.60
N ASN A 835 22.91 -17.62 -28.47
CA ASN A 835 23.66 -16.38 -28.65
C ASN A 835 24.01 -15.79 -27.28
N VAL A 836 25.16 -15.13 -27.18
CA VAL A 836 25.59 -14.42 -25.97
C VAL A 836 25.92 -12.98 -26.29
N ARG A 837 25.44 -12.05 -25.46
CA ARG A 837 25.81 -10.64 -25.52
C ARG A 837 26.27 -10.17 -24.14
N LEU A 838 27.25 -9.27 -24.12
CA LEU A 838 27.68 -8.57 -22.93
C LEU A 838 27.29 -7.09 -23.07
N ARG A 839 26.58 -6.56 -22.06
CA ARG A 839 26.23 -5.13 -22.00
C ARG A 839 26.74 -4.53 -20.70
N THR A 840 27.29 -3.32 -20.78
CA THR A 840 27.77 -2.59 -19.60
C THR A 840 27.29 -1.15 -19.68
N GLY A 841 26.42 -0.73 -18.75
CA GLY A 841 25.97 0.66 -18.63
C GLY A 841 25.39 1.28 -19.91
N THR A 842 24.62 0.52 -20.70
CA THR A 842 24.00 1.05 -21.93
C THR A 842 22.78 1.91 -21.61
N ARG A 843 22.51 2.92 -22.45
CA ARG A 843 21.34 3.82 -22.30
C ARG A 843 20.19 3.46 -23.23
N GLU A 844 20.47 2.94 -24.42
CA GLU A 844 19.46 2.55 -25.41
C GLU A 844 19.85 1.20 -26.06
N PRO A 845 19.16 0.10 -25.69
CA PRO A 845 18.26 -0.02 -24.54
C PRO A 845 19.01 0.19 -23.22
N VAL A 846 18.29 0.62 -22.17
CA VAL A 846 18.85 0.72 -20.82
C VAL A 846 19.21 -0.68 -20.33
N GLN A 847 20.49 -0.92 -20.02
CA GLN A 847 20.95 -2.20 -19.46
C GLN A 847 22.29 -2.05 -18.73
N GLY A 848 22.58 -2.94 -17.78
CA GLY A 848 23.86 -2.99 -17.06
C GLY A 848 24.06 -1.83 -16.10
N TRP A 849 23.05 -1.61 -15.26
CA TRP A 849 23.10 -0.66 -14.16
C TRP A 849 22.69 -1.32 -12.84
N ILE A 850 23.38 -0.94 -11.76
CA ILE A 850 23.02 -1.27 -10.38
C ILE A 850 22.66 0.03 -9.65
N SER A 851 21.53 0.06 -8.95
CA SER A 851 21.18 1.12 -8.02
C SER A 851 22.01 1.00 -6.75
N THR A 852 22.67 2.09 -6.35
CA THR A 852 23.44 2.16 -5.09
C THR A 852 22.79 3.06 -4.05
N GLY A 853 21.59 3.57 -4.35
CA GLY A 853 20.83 4.49 -3.52
C GLY A 853 19.89 5.35 -4.37
N GLU A 854 19.25 6.33 -3.74
CA GLU A 854 18.37 7.26 -4.46
C GLU A 854 19.14 8.04 -5.52
N GLN A 855 18.70 7.95 -6.77
CA GLN A 855 19.31 8.57 -7.95
C GLN A 855 20.79 8.20 -8.20
N GLN A 856 21.33 7.25 -7.45
CA GLN A 856 22.71 6.80 -7.59
C GLN A 856 22.73 5.44 -8.29
N LYS A 857 23.55 5.35 -9.33
CA LYS A 857 23.77 4.10 -10.07
C LYS A 857 25.21 3.97 -10.49
N ILE A 858 25.65 2.74 -10.63
CA ILE A 858 26.95 2.37 -11.21
C ILE A 858 26.72 1.40 -12.36
N ALA A 859 27.59 1.45 -13.36
CA ALA A 859 27.56 0.49 -14.44
C ALA A 859 28.04 -0.88 -13.95
N ASN A 860 27.41 -1.94 -14.46
CA ASN A 860 27.85 -3.32 -14.30
C ASN A 860 27.68 -4.09 -15.60
N THR A 861 28.38 -5.22 -15.72
CA THR A 861 28.28 -6.07 -16.90
C THR A 861 27.16 -7.09 -16.74
N VAL A 862 26.33 -7.21 -17.76
CA VAL A 862 25.23 -8.17 -17.85
C VAL A 862 25.53 -9.16 -18.97
N ILE A 863 25.33 -10.44 -18.66
CA ILE A 863 25.41 -11.56 -19.60
C ILE A 863 23.99 -11.84 -20.07
N GLU A 864 23.75 -11.74 -21.37
CA GLU A 864 22.47 -12.03 -22.02
C GLU A 864 22.63 -13.29 -22.87
N TYR A 865 22.09 -14.42 -22.40
CA TYR A 865 22.01 -15.66 -23.19
C TYR A 865 20.65 -15.73 -23.89
N GLU A 866 20.66 -15.64 -25.22
CA GLU A 866 19.45 -15.52 -26.04
C GLU A 866 19.26 -16.75 -26.94
N ARG A 867 18.01 -17.23 -27.06
CA ARG A 867 17.58 -18.21 -28.07
C ARG A 867 16.10 -18.03 -28.37
N SER A 868 15.65 -18.55 -29.51
CA SER A 868 14.25 -18.52 -29.91
C SER A 868 13.70 -19.93 -30.11
N GLY A 869 12.41 -20.11 -29.83
CA GLY A 869 11.75 -21.41 -29.94
C GLY A 869 10.33 -21.38 -29.35
N GLU A 870 9.56 -22.44 -29.58
CA GLU A 870 8.34 -22.70 -28.80
C GLU A 870 8.71 -23.18 -27.39
N ASN A 871 9.72 -24.03 -27.32
CA ASN A 871 10.35 -24.46 -26.07
C ASN A 871 11.81 -24.00 -26.05
N ALA A 872 12.29 -23.61 -24.88
CA ALA A 872 13.69 -23.24 -24.66
C ALA A 872 14.20 -23.85 -23.36
N GLU A 873 15.43 -24.34 -23.40
CA GLU A 873 16.15 -24.83 -22.23
C GLU A 873 17.47 -24.08 -22.09
N PHE A 874 17.78 -23.61 -20.89
CA PHE A 874 19.09 -23.11 -20.49
C PHE A 874 19.60 -23.98 -19.36
N VAL A 875 20.87 -24.39 -19.43
CA VAL A 875 21.55 -25.09 -18.32
C VAL A 875 22.89 -24.41 -18.15
N VAL A 876 23.07 -23.71 -17.03
CA VAL A 876 24.26 -22.89 -16.76
C VAL A 876 24.88 -23.32 -15.44
N VAL A 877 26.18 -23.58 -15.47
CA VAL A 877 26.99 -23.83 -14.27
C VAL A 877 27.67 -22.54 -13.85
N LEU A 878 27.51 -22.17 -12.59
CA LEU A 878 28.11 -21.00 -11.96
C LEU A 878 29.15 -21.45 -10.95
N VAL A 879 30.43 -21.25 -11.25
CA VAL A 879 31.52 -21.70 -10.38
C VAL A 879 32.25 -20.49 -9.79
N PRO A 880 31.97 -20.14 -8.52
CA PRO A 880 32.71 -19.08 -7.83
C PRO A 880 34.14 -19.56 -7.50
N GLN A 881 35.11 -18.66 -7.60
CA GLN A 881 36.52 -18.93 -7.28
C GLN A 881 37.07 -17.88 -6.32
N GLY A 882 37.84 -18.32 -5.33
CA GLY A 882 38.51 -17.44 -4.38
C GLY A 882 39.69 -16.68 -5.02
N SER A 883 40.13 -15.60 -4.37
CA SER A 883 41.19 -14.71 -4.88
C SER A 883 42.60 -15.31 -4.92
N LYS A 884 42.85 -16.41 -4.21
CA LYS A 884 44.21 -16.97 -4.01
C LYS A 884 44.56 -18.15 -4.90
N THR A 885 43.57 -18.85 -5.48
CA THR A 885 43.78 -20.08 -6.22
C THR A 885 42.80 -20.17 -7.38
N PHE A 886 43.32 -20.09 -8.61
CA PHE A 886 42.56 -20.43 -9.81
C PHE A 886 42.57 -21.94 -9.97
N THR A 887 41.42 -22.56 -9.74
CA THR A 887 41.26 -24.01 -9.95
C THR A 887 40.74 -24.25 -11.37
N PRO A 888 41.33 -25.15 -12.16
CA PRO A 888 40.77 -25.52 -13.45
C PRO A 888 39.33 -26.04 -13.31
N VAL A 889 38.45 -25.59 -14.18
CA VAL A 889 37.03 -25.98 -14.20
C VAL A 889 36.66 -26.43 -15.60
N SER A 890 35.97 -27.56 -15.68
CA SER A 890 35.29 -28.01 -16.89
C SER A 890 33.88 -28.47 -16.53
N ALA A 891 32.95 -28.31 -17.46
CA ALA A 891 31.58 -28.80 -17.29
C ALA A 891 31.03 -29.23 -18.64
N GLN A 892 30.38 -30.39 -18.65
CA GLN A 892 29.81 -31.01 -19.85
C GLN A 892 28.42 -31.54 -19.54
N MET A 893 27.56 -31.60 -20.55
CA MET A 893 26.22 -32.15 -20.42
C MET A 893 25.96 -33.16 -21.53
N GLU A 894 25.41 -34.30 -21.16
CA GLU A 894 24.90 -35.33 -22.05
C GLU A 894 23.37 -35.39 -21.94
N ASP A 895 22.69 -35.31 -23.08
CA ASP A 895 21.26 -35.60 -23.17
C ASP A 895 21.06 -37.13 -23.13
N GLN A 896 20.38 -37.62 -22.10
CA GLN A 896 20.09 -39.05 -21.92
C GLN A 896 18.68 -39.40 -22.42
N GLY A 897 18.08 -38.56 -23.28
CA GLY A 897 16.80 -38.79 -23.93
C GLY A 897 15.62 -38.86 -22.96
N SER A 898 14.99 -40.04 -22.87
CA SER A 898 13.86 -40.26 -21.96
C SER A 898 14.24 -40.19 -20.48
N SER A 899 15.51 -40.45 -20.16
CA SER A 899 16.00 -40.57 -18.78
C SER A 899 16.26 -39.21 -18.12
N GLY A 900 16.63 -38.16 -18.86
CA GLY A 900 16.91 -36.83 -18.33
C GLY A 900 18.20 -36.19 -18.85
N ARG A 901 18.86 -35.41 -18.01
CA ARG A 901 20.14 -34.75 -18.28
C ARG A 901 21.22 -35.29 -17.34
N ARG A 902 22.37 -35.63 -17.89
CA ARG A 902 23.57 -35.93 -17.11
C ARG A 902 24.57 -34.79 -17.27
N ILE A 903 24.97 -34.17 -16.17
CA ILE A 903 25.92 -33.07 -16.13
C ILE A 903 27.16 -33.56 -15.38
N VAL A 904 28.33 -33.40 -15.97
CA VAL A 904 29.61 -33.69 -15.33
C VAL A 904 30.33 -32.37 -15.12
N VAL A 905 30.65 -32.05 -13.87
CA VAL A 905 31.39 -30.85 -13.48
C VAL A 905 32.69 -31.28 -12.81
N SER A 906 33.83 -30.87 -13.37
CA SER A 906 35.14 -31.10 -12.79
C SER A 906 35.72 -29.80 -12.28
N ILE A 907 36.15 -29.78 -11.02
CA ILE A 907 36.81 -28.64 -10.36
C ILE A 907 38.10 -29.18 -9.74
N GLY A 908 39.24 -28.89 -10.37
CA GLY A 908 40.53 -29.47 -10.00
C GLY A 908 40.52 -30.99 -10.16
N GLU A 909 40.86 -31.72 -9.09
CA GLU A 909 40.90 -33.18 -9.05
C GLU A 909 39.56 -33.83 -8.65
N GLN A 910 38.49 -33.04 -8.50
CA GLN A 910 37.18 -33.57 -8.15
C GLN A 910 36.24 -33.51 -9.36
N ALA A 911 35.51 -34.61 -9.62
CA ALA A 911 34.45 -34.66 -10.62
C ALA A 911 33.11 -35.06 -9.97
N ASP A 912 32.09 -34.22 -10.15
CA ASP A 912 30.72 -34.52 -9.77
C ASP A 912 29.89 -34.87 -11.01
N THR A 913 29.10 -35.93 -10.93
CA THR A 913 28.05 -36.27 -11.90
C THR A 913 26.68 -35.95 -11.29
N ILE A 914 25.99 -34.99 -11.89
CA ILE A 914 24.64 -34.56 -11.52
C ILE A 914 23.67 -35.12 -12.55
N PHE A 915 22.66 -35.84 -12.10
CA PHE A 915 21.57 -36.32 -12.94
C PHE A 915 20.29 -35.57 -12.60
N ILE A 916 19.69 -34.93 -13.60
CA ILE A 916 18.40 -34.23 -13.49
C ILE A 916 17.41 -34.99 -14.37
N ASP A 917 16.44 -35.66 -13.76
CA ASP A 917 15.41 -36.38 -14.53
C ASP A 917 14.35 -35.43 -15.12
N LYS A 918 13.38 -35.98 -15.86
CA LYS A 918 12.28 -35.18 -16.46
C LYS A 918 11.29 -34.62 -15.43
N ALA A 919 11.25 -35.19 -14.23
CA ALA A 919 10.46 -34.71 -13.10
C ALA A 919 11.23 -33.69 -12.24
N ASP A 920 12.43 -33.28 -12.68
CA ASP A 920 13.36 -32.39 -11.98
C ASP A 920 13.90 -32.96 -10.67
N GLN A 921 13.84 -34.28 -10.49
CA GLN A 921 14.56 -34.95 -9.41
C GLN A 921 16.06 -34.92 -9.70
N VAL A 922 16.83 -34.58 -8.68
CA VAL A 922 18.27 -34.39 -8.77
C VAL A 922 18.98 -35.45 -7.95
N ASN A 923 19.91 -36.15 -8.59
CA ASN A 923 20.87 -37.05 -7.92
C ASN A 923 22.29 -36.57 -8.19
N VAL A 924 23.13 -36.50 -7.16
CA VAL A 924 24.53 -36.10 -7.28
C VAL A 924 25.41 -37.27 -6.86
N THR A 925 26.37 -37.64 -7.69
CA THR A 925 27.37 -38.66 -7.40
C THR A 925 28.77 -38.08 -7.58
N ARG A 926 29.64 -38.25 -6.58
CA ARG A 926 31.00 -37.72 -6.58
C ARG A 926 32.01 -38.82 -6.88
N ARG A 927 32.96 -38.55 -7.77
CA ARG A 927 34.10 -39.43 -8.08
C ARG A 927 35.42 -38.63 -7.98
N PRO A 928 36.54 -39.27 -7.63
CA PRO A 928 37.85 -38.72 -7.94
C PRO A 928 37.92 -38.48 -9.45
N ALA A 929 38.44 -37.31 -9.87
CA ALA A 929 38.53 -36.95 -11.29
C ALA A 929 39.51 -37.85 -12.06
#